data_AF-A0A363T0R9-F1
#
_entry.id   AF-A0A363T0R9-F1
#
_cell.length_a   1.000
_cell.length_b   1.000
_cell.length_c   1.000
_cell.angle_alpha   90.00
_cell.angle_beta   90.00
_cell.angle_gamma   90.00
#
_symmetry.space_group_name_H-M   'P 1'
#
loop_
_entity.id
_entity.type
_entity.pdbx_description
1 polymer ?
#
loop_
_entity_poly.entity_id
_entity_poly.type
_entity_poly.pdbx_seq_one_letter_code
_entity_poly.pdbx_strand_id
1 'polypeptide(L)'
;MHLPKTHTTAQVLCLIIIITLIGASLPSCQPSKPTVAGEQITGTDVQSTIETQSINPEASDAVSEQPLQTTTGSANPSVLGFVFDPDVTPVPYALVADAITDINGAVSGDLEGSSEGWLAVKSLGYATSFTRPGTPINGTAFFESRLTPFQAFLLVNSGEEARLEVGEAGQLQAGISIPADSVSPLPTILEATTVNVHNVGPAQAPLNNGAEMELAFVLAIEGSTDDGTAVSITPGKAISIKISPDVNLPANPTLAIFDAQAGEWQVDDGACIPESDGGLLCTVSQLSSHIGLFVPHVEAVLPDLLLQQGLSAMKHLFRPIFASDDQTYQDALIDVQEWGRIMEWEHTRTGSNSPESQQEMVNRLGKLAEAAEAYAASYPGPSAVSHLLQAADLATAFGELELAARLLNEAATLVEKMADDLLKDPNCARIREMTNVLQLLILVGGSSAKVDAMNNKIAELAECDEWLGHISVALNLSGTNPGLERYARESGWPMWTEDHRVMMATNVKTYALRGEDTVKLDFDEVKYGKYDRDNCHNYLTHGLEAGGNIIMKFDGTYDGYAFSVGDLQSEGGSATVTYGAHAERYNDEKEECETVADQVIPAPNYTTLLQHGFSSSPPITIQEMLAQGGNLEITGGMPLNNEAYELGILPVESGYIRWYFRHTQRFLPVK
;
A
#
# COMPACT_ATOMS: atom_id res chain seq x y z
N MET A 1 7.15 30.25 57.72
CA MET A 1 7.76 30.81 56.50
C MET A 1 8.87 29.89 56.01
N HIS A 2 8.54 28.93 55.15
CA HIS A 2 9.48 28.29 54.22
C HIS A 2 8.64 27.78 53.05
N LEU A 3 8.90 28.29 51.86
CA LEU A 3 8.30 27.82 50.61
C LEU A 3 9.00 26.52 50.18
N PRO A 4 8.29 25.51 49.68
CA PRO A 4 8.92 24.41 48.97
C PRO A 4 9.45 24.92 47.63
N LYS A 5 10.70 24.62 47.29
CA LYS A 5 11.26 24.92 45.96
C LYS A 5 10.72 23.94 44.92
N THR A 6 10.27 24.48 43.80
CA THR A 6 9.87 23.73 42.61
C THR A 6 11.10 23.05 41.98
N HIS A 7 11.03 21.74 41.78
CA HIS A 7 12.07 20.90 41.16
C HIS A 7 11.42 19.99 40.11
N THR A 8 10.98 20.56 38.99
CA THR A 8 10.34 19.83 37.88
C THR A 8 10.94 20.16 36.52
N THR A 9 11.24 21.42 36.22
CA THR A 9 11.82 21.85 34.92
C THR A 9 13.24 21.33 34.66
N ALA A 10 14.00 20.98 35.70
CA ALA A 10 15.38 20.47 35.54
C ALA A 10 15.45 18.99 35.11
N GLN A 11 14.35 18.22 35.23
CA GLN A 11 14.37 16.78 34.89
C GLN A 11 14.24 16.53 33.39
N VAL A 12 13.37 17.29 32.69
CA VAL A 12 13.15 17.13 31.24
C VAL A 12 14.44 17.43 30.46
N LEU A 13 15.12 18.54 30.77
CA LEU A 13 16.38 18.91 30.11
C LEU A 13 17.51 17.92 30.41
N CYS A 14 17.58 17.38 31.64
CA CYS A 14 18.58 16.36 31.99
C CYS A 14 18.33 15.02 31.28
N LEU A 15 17.07 14.63 31.06
CA LEU A 15 16.75 13.38 30.37
C LEU A 15 17.25 13.42 28.91
N ILE A 16 16.96 14.51 28.19
CA ILE A 16 17.41 14.74 26.81
C ILE A 16 18.95 14.74 26.71
N ILE A 17 19.65 15.34 27.68
CA ILE A 17 21.13 15.37 27.73
C ILE A 17 21.73 13.99 28.09
N ILE A 18 21.04 13.18 28.90
CA ILE A 18 21.49 11.81 29.22
C ILE A 18 21.34 10.89 28.00
N ILE A 19 20.24 11.02 27.23
CA ILE A 19 20.00 10.26 26.00
C ILE A 19 21.12 10.50 24.97
N THR A 20 21.67 11.72 24.88
CA THR A 20 22.78 12.04 23.96
C THR A 20 24.16 11.51 24.40
N LEU A 21 24.32 11.04 25.65
CA LEU A 21 25.62 10.69 26.24
C LEU A 21 25.92 9.17 26.32
N ILE A 22 24.96 8.30 26.01
CA ILE A 22 25.12 6.84 26.15
C ILE A 22 25.73 6.19 24.88
N GLY A 23 25.69 6.87 23.73
CA GLY A 23 26.12 6.33 22.42
C GLY A 23 27.63 6.19 22.16
N ALA A 24 28.51 6.16 23.19
CA ALA A 24 29.96 6.13 22.97
C ALA A 24 30.78 5.39 24.04
N SER A 25 30.88 4.06 23.96
CA SER A 25 32.07 3.33 24.45
C SER A 25 32.27 1.94 23.83
N LEU A 26 33.24 1.82 22.92
CA LEU A 26 33.82 0.53 22.52
C LEU A 26 34.94 0.12 23.48
N PRO A 27 35.05 -1.17 23.79
CA PRO A 27 36.36 -1.78 23.98
C PRO A 27 36.58 -2.99 23.07
N SER A 28 37.78 -3.06 22.49
CA SER A 28 38.25 -4.14 21.64
C SER A 28 38.60 -5.41 22.42
N CYS A 29 38.40 -6.59 21.82
CA CYS A 29 39.11 -7.82 22.19
C CYS A 29 39.46 -8.66 20.95
N GLN A 30 40.61 -9.32 21.00
CA GLN A 30 41.23 -10.05 19.87
C GLN A 30 40.63 -11.46 19.67
N PRO A 31 40.67 -12.01 18.45
CA PRO A 31 40.30 -13.41 18.21
C PRO A 31 41.43 -14.38 18.62
N SER A 32 41.06 -15.47 19.29
CA SER A 32 41.94 -16.62 19.55
C SER A 32 41.65 -17.78 18.58
N LYS A 33 42.71 -18.42 18.09
CA LYS A 33 42.62 -19.71 17.38
C LYS A 33 42.25 -20.84 18.37
N PRO A 34 41.66 -21.93 17.87
CA PRO A 34 42.44 -23.17 17.83
C PRO A 34 42.40 -23.91 16.48
N THR A 35 42.99 -25.10 16.43
CA THR A 35 43.56 -25.74 15.25
C THR A 35 43.20 -27.23 15.18
N VAL A 36 42.70 -27.69 14.02
CA VAL A 36 42.77 -29.06 13.43
C VAL A 36 42.19 -30.27 14.20
N ALA A 37 41.19 -30.92 13.57
CA ALA A 37 41.19 -32.33 13.10
C ALA A 37 39.95 -32.55 12.19
N GLY A 38 39.92 -33.37 11.14
CA GLY A 38 40.97 -34.18 10.53
C GLY A 38 40.66 -35.68 10.48
N GLU A 39 39.64 -36.14 9.72
CA GLU A 39 39.52 -37.57 9.40
C GLU A 39 38.78 -37.89 8.08
N GLN A 40 38.98 -39.14 7.62
CA GLN A 40 38.69 -39.72 6.30
C GLN A 40 38.61 -41.26 6.52
N ILE A 41 38.01 -42.15 5.70
CA ILE A 41 37.58 -42.14 4.29
C ILE A 41 36.30 -43.01 4.18
N THR A 42 35.75 -43.17 2.97
CA THR A 42 34.82 -44.21 2.46
C THR A 42 33.31 -43.89 2.51
N GLY A 43 32.49 -44.11 1.48
CA GLY A 43 32.75 -44.56 0.10
C GLY A 43 32.03 -45.85 -0.28
N THR A 44 30.91 -45.78 -1.02
CA THR A 44 30.38 -46.88 -1.85
C THR A 44 29.52 -46.34 -2.99
N ASP A 45 29.63 -46.94 -4.17
CA ASP A 45 28.84 -46.64 -5.37
C ASP A 45 27.38 -47.12 -5.28
N VAL A 46 26.47 -46.42 -5.97
CA VAL A 46 25.32 -47.07 -6.64
C VAL A 46 25.15 -46.44 -8.03
N GLN A 47 25.11 -47.29 -9.06
CA GLN A 47 24.91 -46.91 -10.46
C GLN A 47 23.44 -46.90 -10.88
N SER A 48 23.21 -46.35 -12.09
CA SER A 48 22.07 -46.62 -12.99
C SER A 48 20.75 -45.85 -12.68
N THR A 49 19.95 -45.42 -13.66
CA THR A 49 20.00 -45.65 -15.12
C THR A 49 19.57 -44.38 -15.88
N ILE A 50 20.23 -44.07 -17.00
CA ILE A 50 19.74 -43.08 -17.98
C ILE A 50 19.12 -43.88 -19.14
N GLU A 51 17.84 -43.65 -19.45
CA GLU A 51 17.24 -44.08 -20.71
C GLU A 51 17.16 -42.91 -21.69
N THR A 52 17.90 -43.04 -22.79
CA THR A 52 17.87 -42.12 -23.93
C THR A 52 17.02 -42.72 -25.05
N GLN A 53 16.02 -41.99 -25.54
CA GLN A 53 15.44 -42.20 -26.87
C GLN A 53 15.63 -40.90 -27.66
N SER A 54 16.62 -40.85 -28.56
CA SER A 54 16.57 -41.38 -29.93
C SER A 54 15.83 -40.43 -30.87
N ILE A 55 16.54 -39.37 -31.27
CA ILE A 55 16.19 -38.53 -32.42
C ILE A 55 16.49 -39.34 -33.70
N ASN A 56 15.61 -39.27 -34.70
CA ASN A 56 15.89 -39.78 -36.04
C ASN A 56 15.51 -38.70 -37.08
N PRO A 57 16.46 -38.14 -37.86
CA PRO A 57 16.20 -37.06 -38.82
C PRO A 57 15.97 -37.57 -40.25
N GLU A 58 15.70 -36.61 -41.15
CA GLU A 58 15.50 -36.72 -42.62
C GLU A 58 14.15 -37.29 -43.10
N ALA A 59 13.56 -36.83 -44.22
CA ALA A 59 13.58 -35.55 -44.94
C ALA A 59 12.55 -35.63 -46.11
N SER A 60 11.85 -34.53 -46.45
CA SER A 60 11.60 -34.04 -47.83
C SER A 60 10.34 -33.16 -47.93
N ASP A 61 10.44 -32.09 -48.71
CA ASP A 61 9.38 -31.11 -48.96
C ASP A 61 8.12 -31.68 -49.65
N ALA A 62 6.95 -31.23 -49.18
CA ALA A 62 5.74 -31.15 -49.99
C ALA A 62 4.85 -29.98 -49.51
N VAL A 63 4.73 -28.94 -50.32
CA VAL A 63 3.83 -27.81 -50.05
C VAL A 63 2.37 -28.30 -50.08
N SER A 64 1.64 -28.09 -48.99
CA SER A 64 0.19 -28.27 -48.94
C SER A 64 -0.43 -27.06 -48.24
N GLU A 65 -1.11 -26.23 -49.03
CA GLU A 65 -2.00 -25.20 -48.51
C GLU A 65 -3.19 -25.89 -47.83
N GLN A 66 -3.21 -25.88 -46.49
CA GLN A 66 -4.43 -26.07 -45.72
C GLN A 66 -4.69 -24.78 -44.92
N PRO A 67 -5.95 -24.33 -44.81
CA PRO A 67 -6.25 -23.15 -44.01
C PRO A 67 -5.85 -23.42 -42.56
N LEU A 68 -5.24 -22.43 -41.88
CA LEU A 68 -5.23 -22.45 -40.43
C LEU A 68 -6.67 -22.55 -39.97
N GLN A 69 -7.01 -23.66 -39.31
CA GLN A 69 -8.23 -23.73 -38.54
C GLN A 69 -8.08 -22.71 -37.41
N THR A 70 -8.83 -21.62 -37.48
CA THR A 70 -9.00 -20.71 -36.35
C THR A 70 -9.65 -21.49 -35.23
N THR A 71 -8.82 -21.99 -34.32
CA THR A 71 -9.26 -22.34 -32.97
C THR A 71 -9.82 -21.07 -32.34
N THR A 72 -11.14 -20.93 -32.35
CA THR A 72 -11.88 -19.95 -31.56
C THR A 72 -11.79 -20.35 -30.09
N GLY A 73 -10.59 -20.30 -29.54
CA GLY A 73 -10.42 -19.98 -28.13
C GLY A 73 -10.67 -18.48 -27.98
N SER A 74 -11.39 -18.09 -26.93
CA SER A 74 -11.37 -16.71 -26.48
C SER A 74 -9.95 -16.44 -25.99
N ALA A 75 -9.11 -15.82 -26.83
CA ALA A 75 -7.90 -15.20 -26.35
C ALA A 75 -8.36 -14.00 -25.50
N ASN A 76 -8.29 -14.16 -24.19
CA ASN A 76 -8.47 -13.02 -23.29
C ASN A 76 -7.40 -11.98 -23.68
N PRO A 77 -7.75 -10.69 -23.74
CA PRO A 77 -6.76 -9.65 -24.00
C PRO A 77 -5.70 -9.69 -22.90
N SER A 78 -4.43 -9.48 -23.28
CA SER A 78 -3.35 -9.28 -22.30
C SER A 78 -3.75 -8.12 -21.39
N VAL A 79 -3.57 -8.24 -20.08
CA VAL A 79 -3.89 -7.14 -19.15
C VAL A 79 -2.59 -6.46 -18.75
N LEU A 80 -2.62 -5.13 -18.72
CA LEU A 80 -1.63 -4.28 -18.07
C LEU A 80 -2.33 -3.52 -16.93
N GLY A 81 -1.72 -3.50 -15.76
CA GLY A 81 -2.27 -2.89 -14.57
C GLY A 81 -1.26 -2.04 -13.83
N PHE A 82 -1.75 -1.00 -13.15
CA PHE A 82 -0.96 -0.21 -12.22
C PHE A 82 -1.64 -0.16 -10.85
N VAL A 83 -0.84 -0.34 -9.80
CA VAL A 83 -1.31 -0.33 -8.41
C VAL A 83 -0.56 0.75 -7.64
N PHE A 84 -1.32 1.68 -7.07
CA PHE A 84 -0.82 2.82 -6.31
C PHE A 84 -1.47 2.92 -4.93
N ASP A 85 -0.85 3.67 -4.01
CA ASP A 85 -1.49 4.18 -2.81
C ASP A 85 -2.31 5.46 -3.14
N PRO A 86 -3.05 6.07 -2.19
CA PRO A 86 -3.87 7.24 -2.48
C PRO A 86 -3.05 8.44 -2.97
N ASP A 87 -1.75 8.51 -2.60
CA ASP A 87 -0.80 9.57 -2.94
C ASP A 87 -0.08 9.33 -4.29
N VAL A 88 -0.48 8.28 -5.03
CA VAL A 88 0.13 7.85 -6.30
C VAL A 88 1.58 7.36 -6.14
N THR A 89 1.94 6.93 -4.93
CA THR A 89 3.14 6.11 -4.74
C THR A 89 2.85 4.71 -5.30
N PRO A 90 3.74 4.14 -6.14
CA PRO A 90 3.64 2.73 -6.50
C PRO A 90 3.51 1.80 -5.29
N VAL A 91 2.62 0.81 -5.36
CA VAL A 91 2.59 -0.31 -4.41
C VAL A 91 3.23 -1.53 -5.06
N PRO A 92 4.54 -1.74 -4.85
CA PRO A 92 5.25 -2.85 -5.45
C PRO A 92 4.93 -4.15 -4.73
N TYR A 93 4.97 -5.26 -5.46
CA TYR A 93 4.66 -6.59 -4.94
C TYR A 93 3.21 -6.79 -4.46
N ALA A 94 2.30 -5.92 -4.89
CA ALA A 94 0.86 -6.14 -4.76
C ALA A 94 0.44 -7.34 -5.61
N LEU A 95 -0.35 -8.24 -5.02
CA LEU A 95 -0.96 -9.39 -5.68
C LEU A 95 -2.20 -8.93 -6.47
N VAL A 96 -2.21 -9.16 -7.79
CA VAL A 96 -3.36 -8.94 -8.66
C VAL A 96 -3.75 -10.28 -9.28
N ALA A 97 -4.90 -10.82 -8.87
CA ALA A 97 -5.27 -12.21 -9.15
C ALA A 97 -4.14 -13.18 -8.73
N ASP A 98 -3.44 -13.79 -9.68
CA ASP A 98 -2.26 -14.62 -9.45
C ASP A 98 -0.93 -13.92 -9.81
N ALA A 99 -0.94 -12.75 -10.43
CA ALA A 99 0.26 -11.99 -10.77
C ALA A 99 0.67 -11.02 -9.65
N ILE A 100 1.87 -10.45 -9.76
CA ILE A 100 2.48 -9.57 -8.75
C ILE A 100 3.06 -8.33 -9.44
N THR A 101 2.84 -7.14 -8.87
CA THR A 101 3.42 -5.89 -9.38
C THR A 101 4.95 -5.83 -9.24
N ASP A 102 5.63 -5.12 -10.14
CA ASP A 102 7.06 -4.79 -10.02
C ASP A 102 7.32 -3.65 -9.02
N ILE A 103 8.58 -3.22 -8.90
CA ILE A 103 9.01 -2.11 -8.04
C ILE A 103 8.29 -0.77 -8.34
N ASN A 104 7.71 -0.62 -9.54
CA ASN A 104 6.95 0.56 -9.94
C ASN A 104 5.43 0.33 -9.94
N GLY A 105 4.94 -0.71 -9.23
CA GLY A 105 3.50 -0.97 -9.11
C GLY A 105 2.85 -1.49 -10.39
N ALA A 106 3.62 -1.81 -11.43
CA ALA A 106 3.10 -2.29 -12.71
C ALA A 106 2.96 -3.82 -12.71
N VAL A 107 1.89 -4.35 -13.30
CA VAL A 107 1.67 -5.80 -13.49
C VAL A 107 1.19 -6.05 -14.91
N SER A 108 1.59 -7.18 -15.51
CA SER A 108 1.07 -7.59 -16.82
C SER A 108 0.93 -9.11 -16.94
N GLY A 109 -0.02 -9.55 -17.77
CA GLY A 109 -0.26 -10.96 -18.09
C GLY A 109 -1.72 -11.30 -18.38
N ASP A 110 -1.99 -12.60 -18.49
CA ASP A 110 -3.34 -13.15 -18.64
C ASP A 110 -4.01 -13.27 -17.26
N LEU A 111 -4.54 -12.17 -16.73
CA LEU A 111 -5.06 -12.10 -15.36
C LEU A 111 -6.49 -12.67 -15.26
N GLU A 112 -6.68 -13.73 -14.47
CA GLU A 112 -8.00 -14.31 -14.22
C GLU A 112 -8.76 -13.55 -13.12
N GLY A 113 -9.86 -12.90 -13.49
CA GLY A 113 -10.78 -12.23 -12.56
C GLY A 113 -11.96 -13.11 -12.11
N SER A 114 -12.93 -12.47 -11.45
CA SER A 114 -14.24 -13.06 -11.15
C SER A 114 -15.05 -13.38 -12.41
N SER A 115 -16.22 -14.02 -12.24
CA SER A 115 -17.18 -14.22 -13.35
C SER A 115 -17.56 -12.94 -14.10
N GLU A 116 -17.57 -11.79 -13.42
CA GLU A 116 -17.85 -10.48 -13.99
C GLU A 116 -16.59 -9.69 -14.38
N GLY A 117 -15.41 -10.30 -14.29
CA GLY A 117 -14.13 -9.71 -14.70
C GLY A 117 -13.49 -8.79 -13.66
N TRP A 118 -13.91 -8.84 -12.39
CA TRP A 118 -13.27 -8.09 -11.31
C TRP A 118 -11.98 -8.77 -10.84
N LEU A 119 -10.88 -8.03 -10.84
CA LEU A 119 -9.58 -8.41 -10.29
C LEU A 119 -9.49 -7.91 -8.85
N ALA A 120 -9.19 -8.82 -7.91
CA ALA A 120 -8.83 -8.44 -6.55
C ALA A 120 -7.36 -8.02 -6.51
N VAL A 121 -7.07 -6.90 -5.85
CA VAL A 121 -5.74 -6.29 -5.69
C VAL A 121 -5.42 -6.22 -4.20
N LYS A 122 -4.29 -6.80 -3.78
CA LYS A 122 -3.94 -7.00 -2.36
C LYS A 122 -2.47 -6.67 -2.07
N SER A 123 -2.19 -6.07 -0.92
CA SER A 123 -0.84 -5.87 -0.36
C SER A 123 -0.95 -5.88 1.17
N LEU A 124 0.07 -6.33 1.92
CA LEU A 124 0.01 -6.31 3.39
C LEU A 124 -0.09 -4.85 3.90
N GLY A 125 -0.87 -4.60 4.95
CA GLY A 125 -1.07 -3.22 5.44
C GLY A 125 -1.98 -2.34 4.57
N TYR A 126 -2.56 -2.87 3.48
CA TYR A 126 -3.54 -2.18 2.64
C TYR A 126 -4.85 -2.97 2.55
N ALA A 127 -5.98 -2.26 2.49
CA ALA A 127 -7.28 -2.84 2.19
C ALA A 127 -7.33 -3.45 0.78
N THR A 128 -7.94 -4.62 0.64
CA THR A 128 -8.15 -5.31 -0.64
C THR A 128 -9.04 -4.46 -1.56
N SER A 129 -8.50 -3.97 -2.67
CA SER A 129 -9.28 -3.28 -3.70
C SER A 129 -9.80 -4.23 -4.78
N PHE A 130 -10.83 -3.80 -5.50
CA PHE A 130 -11.34 -4.49 -6.67
C PHE A 130 -11.32 -3.55 -7.87
N THR A 131 -10.74 -3.98 -8.98
CA THR A 131 -10.66 -3.22 -10.23
C THR A 131 -11.12 -4.07 -11.40
N ARG A 132 -11.49 -3.45 -12.52
CA ARG A 132 -11.93 -4.14 -13.73
C ARG A 132 -11.14 -3.58 -14.92
N PRO A 133 -10.47 -4.43 -15.73
CA PRO A 133 -9.82 -3.99 -16.95
C PRO A 133 -10.79 -3.28 -17.90
N GLY A 134 -10.35 -2.14 -18.43
CA GLY A 134 -11.09 -1.36 -19.42
C GLY A 134 -11.10 -2.00 -20.81
N THR A 135 -11.53 -1.23 -21.81
CA THR A 135 -11.58 -1.70 -23.20
C THR A 135 -10.15 -1.96 -23.72
N PRO A 136 -9.89 -3.08 -24.43
CA PRO A 136 -8.55 -3.34 -24.96
C PRO A 136 -8.10 -2.35 -26.03
N ILE A 137 -6.94 -1.71 -25.81
CA ILE A 137 -6.24 -0.89 -26.78
C ILE A 137 -5.13 -1.76 -27.39
N ASN A 138 -5.08 -1.85 -28.72
CA ASN A 138 -4.12 -2.71 -29.45
C ASN A 138 -4.10 -4.20 -29.01
N GLY A 139 -5.19 -4.70 -28.41
CA GLY A 139 -5.29 -6.07 -27.88
C GLY A 139 -4.89 -6.25 -26.42
N THR A 140 -4.47 -5.17 -25.74
CA THR A 140 -4.13 -5.14 -24.32
C THR A 140 -5.16 -4.31 -23.55
N ALA A 141 -5.80 -4.90 -22.55
CA ALA A 141 -6.67 -4.19 -21.60
C ALA A 141 -5.84 -3.48 -20.52
N PHE A 142 -6.34 -2.36 -20.02
CA PHE A 142 -5.65 -1.52 -19.03
C PHE A 142 -6.50 -1.34 -17.77
N PHE A 143 -5.87 -1.26 -16.60
CA PHE A 143 -6.52 -0.76 -15.37
C PHE A 143 -5.55 0.04 -14.49
N GLU A 144 -6.13 0.92 -13.67
CA GLU A 144 -5.49 1.45 -12.46
C GLU A 144 -6.24 0.92 -11.23
N SER A 145 -5.54 0.75 -10.12
CA SER A 145 -6.11 0.39 -8.82
C SER A 145 -5.42 1.19 -7.73
N ARG A 146 -6.22 1.83 -6.86
CA ARG A 146 -5.72 2.50 -5.67
C ARG A 146 -6.01 1.63 -4.45
N LEU A 147 -4.98 1.35 -3.66
CA LEU A 147 -5.04 0.63 -2.39
C LEU A 147 -4.99 1.63 -1.25
N THR A 148 -5.87 1.52 -0.27
CA THR A 148 -5.87 2.41 0.91
C THR A 148 -5.16 1.71 2.09
N PRO A 149 -4.15 2.34 2.71
CA PRO A 149 -3.51 1.81 3.91
C PRO A 149 -4.50 1.56 5.06
N PHE A 150 -4.21 0.57 5.90
CA PHE A 150 -4.99 0.35 7.11
C PHE A 150 -4.71 1.42 8.17
N GLN A 151 -5.77 2.03 8.70
CA GLN A 151 -5.71 3.07 9.75
C GLN A 151 -5.70 2.47 11.16
N ALA A 152 -6.22 1.26 11.33
CA ALA A 152 -6.24 0.55 12.60
C ALA A 152 -5.93 -0.94 12.43
N PHE A 153 -5.15 -1.48 13.37
CA PHE A 153 -4.78 -2.89 13.46
C PHE A 153 -4.96 -3.37 14.91
N LEU A 154 -5.42 -4.61 15.09
CA LEU A 154 -5.57 -5.25 16.41
C LEU A 154 -5.30 -6.75 16.32
N LEU A 155 -4.40 -7.25 17.17
CA LEU A 155 -4.17 -8.68 17.36
C LEU A 155 -5.11 -9.24 18.44
N VAL A 156 -6.08 -10.04 18.02
CA VAL A 156 -7.03 -10.75 18.88
C VAL A 156 -6.45 -12.10 19.29
N ASN A 157 -5.98 -12.21 20.53
CA ASN A 157 -5.40 -13.43 21.10
C ASN A 157 -6.38 -14.23 21.98
N SER A 158 -7.53 -13.66 22.31
CA SER A 158 -8.53 -14.15 23.25
C SER A 158 -9.93 -13.99 22.66
N GLY A 159 -10.91 -14.73 23.17
CA GLY A 159 -12.32 -14.58 22.78
C GLY A 159 -12.99 -13.31 23.34
N GLU A 160 -12.23 -12.25 23.61
CA GLU A 160 -12.74 -10.99 24.19
C GLU A 160 -13.38 -10.08 23.13
N GLU A 161 -14.03 -9.00 23.56
CA GLU A 161 -14.56 -7.99 22.63
C GLU A 161 -13.41 -7.19 22.02
N ALA A 162 -13.33 -7.17 20.70
CA ALA A 162 -12.38 -6.37 19.93
C ALA A 162 -13.01 -5.04 19.50
N ARG A 163 -12.23 -3.96 19.53
CA ARG A 163 -12.67 -2.62 19.10
C ARG A 163 -11.61 -1.94 18.24
N LEU A 164 -12.06 -1.29 17.18
CA LEU A 164 -11.25 -0.48 16.26
C LEU A 164 -11.97 0.86 16.03
N GLU A 165 -11.23 1.93 15.81
CA GLU A 165 -11.76 3.24 15.43
C GLU A 165 -10.97 3.76 14.21
N VAL A 166 -11.67 4.25 13.19
CA VAL A 166 -11.08 4.69 11.91
C VAL A 166 -11.81 5.92 11.34
N GLY A 167 -11.16 6.62 10.42
CA GLY A 167 -11.62 7.91 9.86
C GLY A 167 -11.03 9.13 10.59
N GLU A 168 -11.25 10.31 10.01
CA GLU A 168 -10.62 11.57 10.44
C GLU A 168 -11.59 12.55 11.12
N ALA A 169 -11.04 13.51 11.88
CA ALA A 169 -11.81 14.61 12.45
C ALA A 169 -12.32 15.57 11.35
N GLY A 170 -13.62 15.90 11.39
CA GLY A 170 -14.29 16.67 10.34
C GLY A 170 -14.81 15.83 9.16
N GLN A 171 -14.62 14.51 9.18
CA GLN A 171 -15.19 13.56 8.22
C GLN A 171 -16.13 12.56 8.93
N LEU A 172 -16.60 11.53 8.22
CA LEU A 172 -17.32 10.41 8.83
C LEU A 172 -16.31 9.46 9.50
N GLN A 173 -16.53 9.17 10.78
CA GLN A 173 -15.72 8.22 11.55
C GLN A 173 -16.52 6.93 11.81
N ALA A 174 -15.82 5.80 11.89
CA ALA A 174 -16.42 4.51 12.21
C ALA A 174 -15.77 3.88 13.44
N GLY A 175 -16.57 3.69 14.50
CA GLY A 175 -16.24 2.85 15.65
C GLY A 175 -16.77 1.43 15.43
N ILE A 176 -15.87 0.45 15.38
CA ILE A 176 -16.17 -0.95 15.11
C ILE A 176 -16.08 -1.73 16.42
N SER A 177 -17.13 -2.49 16.77
CA SER A 177 -17.17 -3.41 17.90
C SER A 177 -17.45 -4.83 17.40
N ILE A 178 -16.50 -5.72 17.62
CA ILE A 178 -16.54 -7.14 17.25
C ILE A 178 -16.75 -7.92 18.57
N PRO A 179 -17.93 -8.51 18.80
CA PRO A 179 -18.24 -9.15 20.07
C PRO A 179 -17.34 -10.35 20.36
N ALA A 180 -17.21 -10.69 21.65
CA ALA A 180 -16.59 -11.92 22.13
C ALA A 180 -16.96 -13.16 21.30
N ASP A 181 -15.96 -14.01 21.00
CA ASP A 181 -16.06 -15.23 20.18
C ASP A 181 -16.60 -15.04 18.73
N SER A 182 -16.57 -13.83 18.17
CA SER A 182 -17.08 -13.56 16.81
C SER A 182 -16.08 -13.84 15.69
N VAL A 183 -14.81 -14.05 15.99
CA VAL A 183 -13.74 -14.38 15.03
C VAL A 183 -13.05 -15.68 15.44
N SER A 184 -12.66 -16.49 14.44
CA SER A 184 -11.99 -17.78 14.65
C SER A 184 -11.33 -18.23 13.33
N PRO A 185 -10.12 -18.83 13.35
CA PRO A 185 -9.33 -19.23 14.52
C PRO A 185 -8.57 -18.06 15.17
N LEU A 186 -8.15 -18.27 16.43
CA LEU A 186 -7.26 -17.35 17.15
C LEU A 186 -5.80 -17.88 17.13
N PRO A 187 -4.78 -17.00 17.07
CA PRO A 187 -4.89 -15.54 16.99
C PRO A 187 -5.47 -15.06 15.66
N THR A 188 -6.19 -13.94 15.68
CA THR A 188 -6.69 -13.23 14.49
C THR A 188 -6.11 -11.83 14.47
N ILE A 189 -5.52 -11.44 13.35
CA ILE A 189 -5.20 -10.06 13.00
C ILE A 189 -6.48 -9.42 12.44
N LEU A 190 -6.90 -8.28 12.98
CA LEU A 190 -7.98 -7.46 12.47
C LEU A 190 -7.46 -6.12 12.01
N GLU A 191 -7.87 -5.71 10.81
CA GLU A 191 -7.38 -4.51 10.13
C GLU A 191 -8.58 -3.72 9.58
N ALA A 192 -8.57 -2.40 9.73
CA ALA A 192 -9.66 -1.53 9.27
C ALA A 192 -9.19 -0.17 8.75
N THR A 193 -9.95 0.41 7.81
CA THR A 193 -9.72 1.76 7.27
C THR A 193 -10.93 2.34 6.57
N THR A 194 -11.06 3.66 6.57
CA THR A 194 -12.02 4.37 5.71
C THR A 194 -11.43 4.55 4.31
N VAL A 195 -12.17 4.15 3.27
CA VAL A 195 -11.71 4.22 1.88
C VAL A 195 -12.36 5.44 1.21
N ASN A 196 -11.54 6.29 0.59
CA ASN A 196 -12.03 7.42 -0.21
C ASN A 196 -12.88 6.89 -1.38
N VAL A 197 -14.14 7.33 -1.47
CA VAL A 197 -15.11 6.86 -2.47
C VAL A 197 -14.66 7.02 -3.93
N HIS A 198 -13.78 7.97 -4.22
CA HIS A 198 -13.20 8.16 -5.56
C HIS A 198 -12.12 7.11 -5.91
N ASN A 199 -11.50 6.50 -4.91
CA ASN A 199 -10.49 5.45 -5.07
C ASN A 199 -11.10 4.02 -5.10
N VAL A 200 -12.40 3.91 -4.88
CA VAL A 200 -13.13 2.64 -4.82
C VAL A 200 -13.46 2.19 -6.25
N GLY A 201 -12.72 1.21 -6.78
CA GLY A 201 -12.98 0.67 -8.12
C GLY A 201 -14.43 0.20 -8.37
N PRO A 202 -15.14 -0.45 -7.41
CA PRO A 202 -16.56 -0.78 -7.57
C PRO A 202 -17.53 0.38 -7.28
N ALA A 203 -17.11 1.64 -7.16
CA ALA A 203 -18.00 2.76 -6.79
C ALA A 203 -19.20 2.95 -7.74
N GLN A 204 -19.04 2.56 -9.01
CA GLN A 204 -20.09 2.62 -10.05
C GLN A 204 -20.78 1.26 -10.29
N ALA A 205 -20.48 0.22 -9.52
CA ALA A 205 -21.21 -1.04 -9.60
C ALA A 205 -22.65 -0.84 -9.06
N PRO A 206 -23.67 -1.50 -9.64
CA PRO A 206 -25.06 -1.30 -9.22
C PRO A 206 -25.35 -1.95 -7.87
N LEU A 207 -26.39 -1.46 -7.19
CA LEU A 207 -27.01 -2.17 -6.06
C LEU A 207 -27.87 -3.33 -6.59
N ASN A 208 -27.80 -4.50 -5.95
CA ASN A 208 -28.54 -5.71 -6.32
C ASN A 208 -30.09 -5.56 -6.31
N ASN A 209 -30.60 -4.53 -5.63
CA ASN A 209 -32.02 -4.19 -5.59
C ASN A 209 -32.45 -3.19 -6.70
N GLY A 210 -31.51 -2.73 -7.52
CA GLY A 210 -31.74 -1.78 -8.61
C GLY A 210 -32.03 -0.34 -8.18
N ALA A 211 -31.71 0.05 -6.95
CA ALA A 211 -31.90 1.42 -6.49
C ALA A 211 -30.80 2.36 -7.01
N GLU A 212 -31.19 3.53 -7.53
CA GLU A 212 -30.28 4.61 -7.92
C GLU A 212 -29.89 5.41 -6.66
N MET A 213 -28.73 5.10 -6.09
CA MET A 213 -28.16 5.77 -4.91
C MET A 213 -26.67 6.07 -5.13
N GLU A 214 -26.15 7.08 -4.44
CA GLU A 214 -24.74 7.47 -4.50
C GLU A 214 -23.97 6.89 -3.31
N LEU A 215 -22.76 6.40 -3.56
CA LEU A 215 -21.87 5.89 -2.53
C LEU A 215 -21.22 7.06 -1.76
N ALA A 216 -21.58 7.21 -0.48
CA ALA A 216 -21.17 8.35 0.34
C ALA A 216 -20.00 8.04 1.31
N PHE A 217 -19.81 6.77 1.66
CA PHE A 217 -18.76 6.33 2.58
C PHE A 217 -18.43 4.85 2.32
N VAL A 218 -17.16 4.47 2.42
CA VAL A 218 -16.72 3.08 2.36
C VAL A 218 -15.80 2.75 3.52
N LEU A 219 -16.01 1.58 4.09
CA LEU A 219 -15.23 1.00 5.17
C LEU A 219 -14.70 -0.36 4.75
N ALA A 220 -13.39 -0.57 4.93
CA ALA A 220 -12.79 -1.89 4.90
C ALA A 220 -12.65 -2.40 6.34
N ILE A 221 -13.08 -3.64 6.59
CA ILE A 221 -12.79 -4.39 7.81
C ILE A 221 -12.38 -5.80 7.39
N GLU A 222 -11.10 -6.09 7.48
CA GLU A 222 -10.52 -7.38 7.09
C GLU A 222 -9.96 -8.11 8.31
N GLY A 223 -9.89 -9.44 8.20
CA GLY A 223 -9.36 -10.30 9.25
C GLY A 223 -8.53 -11.42 8.63
N SER A 224 -7.40 -11.74 9.26
CA SER A 224 -6.51 -12.80 8.78
C SER A 224 -5.75 -13.48 9.93
N THR A 225 -5.25 -14.69 9.69
CA THR A 225 -4.28 -15.36 10.56
C THR A 225 -2.84 -14.94 10.23
N ASP A 226 -1.89 -15.34 11.07
CA ASP A 226 -0.46 -15.07 10.90
C ASP A 226 0.10 -15.55 9.55
N ASP A 227 -0.48 -16.62 8.97
CA ASP A 227 -0.12 -17.17 7.64
C ASP A 227 -0.79 -16.45 6.45
N GLY A 228 -1.63 -15.44 6.71
CA GLY A 228 -2.39 -14.67 5.71
C GLY A 228 -3.75 -15.25 5.34
N THR A 229 -4.18 -16.38 5.91
CA THR A 229 -5.51 -16.95 5.63
C THR A 229 -6.62 -16.01 6.12
N ALA A 230 -7.57 -15.67 5.24
CA ALA A 230 -8.67 -14.79 5.59
C ALA A 230 -9.59 -15.40 6.67
N VAL A 231 -9.95 -14.60 7.67
CA VAL A 231 -10.87 -14.96 8.75
C VAL A 231 -12.26 -14.42 8.46
N SER A 232 -13.28 -15.18 8.85
CA SER A 232 -14.69 -14.79 8.71
C SER A 232 -15.36 -14.67 10.08
N ILE A 233 -16.50 -13.98 10.13
CA ILE A 233 -17.31 -13.92 11.35
C ILE A 233 -17.96 -15.27 11.62
N THR A 234 -17.93 -15.70 12.88
CA THR A 234 -18.57 -16.93 13.37
C THR A 234 -20.07 -16.92 13.01
N PRO A 235 -20.62 -17.96 12.36
CA PRO A 235 -22.01 -17.97 11.91
C PRO A 235 -23.03 -17.62 13.02
N GLY A 236 -23.89 -16.65 12.74
CA GLY A 236 -24.90 -16.14 13.68
C GLY A 236 -24.39 -15.08 14.66
N LYS A 237 -23.12 -14.66 14.56
CA LYS A 237 -22.61 -13.41 15.15
C LYS A 237 -22.70 -12.27 14.13
N ALA A 238 -22.51 -11.05 14.62
CA ALA A 238 -22.44 -9.85 13.79
C ALA A 238 -21.53 -8.81 14.46
N ILE A 239 -20.98 -7.92 13.65
CA ILE A 239 -20.17 -6.77 14.04
C ILE A 239 -21.10 -5.56 14.16
N SER A 240 -20.88 -4.72 15.17
CA SER A 240 -21.52 -3.41 15.28
C SER A 240 -20.59 -2.33 14.73
N ILE A 241 -21.08 -1.49 13.83
CA ILE A 241 -20.36 -0.34 13.26
C ILE A 241 -21.16 0.92 13.63
N LYS A 242 -20.62 1.74 14.54
CA LYS A 242 -21.16 3.07 14.82
C LYS A 242 -20.50 4.08 13.89
N ILE A 243 -21.26 4.63 12.95
CA ILE A 243 -20.83 5.73 12.09
C ILE A 243 -21.20 7.03 12.80
N SER A 244 -20.18 7.79 13.21
CA SER A 244 -20.30 9.06 13.93
C SER A 244 -20.15 10.23 12.95
N PRO A 245 -21.18 11.06 12.76
CA PRO A 245 -21.12 12.23 11.89
C PRO A 245 -20.57 13.47 12.59
N ASP A 246 -19.47 14.01 12.06
CA ASP A 246 -19.20 15.45 12.15
C ASP A 246 -20.03 16.25 11.10
N VAL A 247 -20.73 15.58 10.18
CA VAL A 247 -21.55 16.16 9.09
C VAL A 247 -22.93 15.50 8.97
N ASN A 248 -23.99 16.29 8.75
CA ASN A 248 -25.37 15.79 8.66
C ASN A 248 -25.54 14.70 7.58
N LEU A 249 -25.83 13.47 8.00
CA LEU A 249 -26.14 12.36 7.10
C LEU A 249 -27.53 12.53 6.45
N PRO A 250 -27.71 12.17 5.16
CA PRO A 250 -29.02 12.16 4.51
C PRO A 250 -30.02 11.21 5.18
N ALA A 251 -31.31 11.45 4.96
CA ALA A 251 -32.36 10.56 5.45
C ALA A 251 -32.37 9.23 4.69
N ASN A 252 -32.49 8.12 5.43
CA ASN A 252 -32.55 6.73 4.95
C ASN A 252 -31.32 6.29 4.13
N PRO A 253 -30.10 6.29 4.73
CA PRO A 253 -28.94 5.66 4.11
C PRO A 253 -29.12 4.13 4.08
N THR A 254 -28.56 3.51 3.05
CA THR A 254 -28.60 2.06 2.81
C THR A 254 -27.20 1.47 2.94
N LEU A 255 -27.05 0.38 3.70
CA LEU A 255 -25.78 -0.33 3.78
C LEU A 255 -25.73 -1.43 2.72
N ALA A 256 -24.59 -1.60 2.06
CA ALA A 256 -24.37 -2.70 1.14
C ALA A 256 -22.92 -3.20 1.21
N ILE A 257 -22.69 -4.45 0.79
CA ILE A 257 -21.36 -5.06 0.74
C ILE A 257 -21.07 -5.49 -0.70
N PHE A 258 -19.92 -5.10 -1.25
CA PHE A 258 -19.60 -5.44 -2.64
C PHE A 258 -19.33 -6.94 -2.82
N ASP A 259 -20.00 -7.57 -3.79
CA ASP A 259 -19.72 -8.94 -4.24
C ASP A 259 -19.09 -8.90 -5.63
N ALA A 260 -17.78 -9.15 -5.69
CA ALA A 260 -17.02 -9.17 -6.93
C ALA A 260 -17.42 -10.31 -7.89
N GLN A 261 -18.04 -11.40 -7.41
CA GLN A 261 -18.52 -12.50 -8.26
C GLN A 261 -19.87 -12.16 -8.91
N ALA A 262 -20.75 -11.48 -8.18
CA ALA A 262 -21.98 -10.92 -8.73
C ALA A 262 -21.74 -9.65 -9.57
N GLY A 263 -20.66 -8.91 -9.29
CA GLY A 263 -20.39 -7.60 -9.88
C GLY A 263 -21.27 -6.49 -9.34
N GLU A 264 -21.92 -6.69 -8.18
CA GLU A 264 -22.96 -5.83 -7.62
C GLU A 264 -22.77 -5.64 -6.10
N TRP A 265 -23.25 -4.51 -5.58
CA TRP A 265 -23.35 -4.27 -4.14
C TRP A 265 -24.58 -4.96 -3.56
N GLN A 266 -24.36 -5.88 -2.62
CA GLN A 266 -25.41 -6.63 -1.94
C GLN A 266 -25.98 -5.81 -0.78
N VAL A 267 -27.22 -5.34 -0.91
CA VAL A 267 -27.90 -4.52 0.10
C VAL A 267 -28.26 -5.33 1.34
N ASP A 268 -27.98 -4.77 2.53
CA ASP A 268 -28.37 -5.31 3.83
C ASP A 268 -29.52 -4.48 4.42
N ASP A 269 -30.75 -4.85 4.03
CA ASP A 269 -31.98 -4.12 4.35
C ASP A 269 -32.23 -3.99 5.86
N GLY A 270 -32.17 -2.76 6.38
CA GLY A 270 -32.41 -2.47 7.79
C GLY A 270 -31.20 -2.73 8.71
N ALA A 271 -30.01 -2.96 8.15
CA ALA A 271 -28.77 -3.10 8.92
C ALA A 271 -28.44 -1.91 9.81
N CYS A 272 -28.82 -0.69 9.42
CA CYS A 272 -28.53 0.56 10.13
C CYS A 272 -29.76 1.15 10.81
N ILE A 273 -29.60 1.56 12.07
CA ILE A 273 -30.58 2.35 12.84
C ILE A 273 -30.01 3.74 13.19
N PRO A 274 -30.79 4.83 13.06
CA PRO A 274 -30.35 6.15 13.51
C PRO A 274 -30.24 6.23 15.04
N GLU A 275 -29.17 6.86 15.52
CA GLU A 275 -28.93 7.16 16.93
C GLU A 275 -29.36 8.58 17.31
N SER A 276 -29.53 8.82 18.62
CA SER A 276 -30.03 10.11 19.15
C SER A 276 -29.03 11.27 19.05
N ASP A 277 -27.76 10.97 18.82
CA ASP A 277 -26.68 11.94 18.55
C ASP A 277 -26.58 12.31 17.05
N GLY A 278 -27.41 11.70 16.19
CA GLY A 278 -27.40 11.87 14.75
C GLY A 278 -26.62 10.79 13.99
N GLY A 279 -25.90 9.91 14.70
CA GLY A 279 -25.14 8.82 14.09
C GLY A 279 -25.99 7.67 13.56
N LEU A 280 -25.30 6.67 13.00
CA LEU A 280 -25.89 5.41 12.58
C LEU A 280 -25.22 4.28 13.35
N LEU A 281 -26.01 3.39 13.95
CA LEU A 281 -25.54 2.10 14.42
C LEU A 281 -25.93 1.04 13.39
N CYS A 282 -24.94 0.55 12.67
CA CYS A 282 -25.08 -0.48 11.65
C CYS A 282 -24.63 -1.85 12.20
N THR A 283 -25.23 -2.93 11.71
CA THR A 283 -24.88 -4.31 12.05
C THR A 283 -24.52 -5.06 10.77
N VAL A 284 -23.35 -5.72 10.72
CA VAL A 284 -22.94 -6.54 9.56
C VAL A 284 -22.58 -7.96 9.99
N SER A 285 -22.94 -8.94 9.17
CA SER A 285 -22.72 -10.38 9.48
C SER A 285 -21.38 -10.94 8.99
N GLN A 286 -20.54 -10.12 8.33
CA GLN A 286 -19.27 -10.55 7.74
C GLN A 286 -18.21 -9.44 7.76
N LEU A 287 -16.94 -9.86 7.70
CA LEU A 287 -15.80 -9.00 7.35
C LEU A 287 -15.79 -8.80 5.83
N SER A 288 -15.38 -7.62 5.36
CA SER A 288 -15.29 -7.30 3.94
C SER A 288 -14.37 -6.09 3.73
N SER A 289 -13.64 -6.06 2.63
CA SER A 289 -12.86 -4.89 2.23
C SER A 289 -13.72 -3.72 1.71
N HIS A 290 -14.99 -3.97 1.40
CA HIS A 290 -15.91 -3.01 0.79
C HIS A 290 -17.30 -3.07 1.44
N ILE A 291 -17.46 -2.36 2.55
CA ILE A 291 -18.76 -2.07 3.18
C ILE A 291 -19.13 -0.62 2.83
N GLY A 292 -20.14 -0.44 1.99
CA GLY A 292 -20.54 0.86 1.44
C GLY A 292 -21.81 1.41 2.09
N LEU A 293 -21.83 2.71 2.39
CA LEU A 293 -23.00 3.46 2.79
C LEU A 293 -23.50 4.29 1.61
N PHE A 294 -24.68 3.93 1.11
CA PHE A 294 -25.35 4.56 -0.03
C PHE A 294 -26.40 5.55 0.45
N VAL A 295 -26.57 6.67 -0.26
CA VAL A 295 -27.55 7.71 0.04
C VAL A 295 -28.42 8.03 -1.19
N PRO A 296 -29.69 8.41 -1.02
CA PRO A 296 -30.53 8.82 -2.16
C PRO A 296 -29.90 9.99 -2.92
N HIS A 297 -29.91 9.94 -4.26
CA HIS A 297 -29.39 11.03 -5.09
C HIS A 297 -30.17 12.33 -4.80
N VAL A 298 -29.50 13.33 -4.21
CA VAL A 298 -30.15 14.60 -3.85
C VAL A 298 -30.06 15.55 -5.05
N GLU A 299 -31.17 15.70 -5.78
CA GLU A 299 -31.31 16.74 -6.80
C GLU A 299 -30.96 18.12 -6.22
N ALA A 300 -29.80 18.66 -6.62
CA ALA A 300 -29.40 20.06 -6.52
C ALA A 300 -29.25 20.70 -5.12
N VAL A 301 -28.41 20.15 -4.23
CA VAL A 301 -27.68 20.95 -3.21
C VAL A 301 -26.18 20.58 -3.09
N LEU A 302 -25.57 20.17 -4.20
CA LEU A 302 -24.15 19.80 -4.29
C LEU A 302 -23.33 20.68 -5.27
N PRO A 303 -23.29 22.03 -5.10
CA PRO A 303 -22.16 22.81 -5.67
C PRO A 303 -21.25 23.50 -4.62
N ASP A 304 -21.70 23.70 -3.37
CA ASP A 304 -20.98 24.58 -2.44
C ASP A 304 -20.55 23.96 -1.10
N LEU A 305 -21.28 23.00 -0.50
CA LEU A 305 -20.93 22.54 0.86
C LEU A 305 -19.65 21.71 0.90
N LEU A 306 -19.55 20.68 0.04
CA LEU A 306 -18.35 19.84 -0.06
C LEU A 306 -17.19 20.56 -0.77
N LEU A 307 -17.49 21.31 -1.83
CA LEU A 307 -16.51 22.07 -2.62
C LEU A 307 -15.92 23.31 -1.91
N GLN A 308 -16.62 23.97 -0.98
CA GLN A 308 -16.04 25.11 -0.23
C GLN A 308 -15.45 24.71 1.13
N GLN A 309 -16.02 23.74 1.85
CA GLN A 309 -15.56 23.43 3.21
C GLN A 309 -14.39 22.42 3.22
N GLY A 310 -14.38 21.43 2.33
CA GLY A 310 -13.23 20.52 2.17
C GLY A 310 -11.99 21.23 1.62
N LEU A 311 -12.12 21.89 0.47
CA LEU A 311 -10.99 22.53 -0.23
C LEU A 311 -10.37 23.74 0.48
N SER A 312 -11.03 24.36 1.47
CA SER A 312 -10.45 25.48 2.22
C SER A 312 -9.80 25.07 3.53
N ALA A 313 -10.30 24.03 4.20
CA ALA A 313 -9.68 23.47 5.40
C ALA A 313 -8.46 22.58 5.09
N MET A 314 -8.57 21.70 4.09
CA MET A 314 -7.47 20.77 3.75
C MET A 314 -6.24 21.49 3.16
N LYS A 315 -6.41 22.62 2.47
CA LYS A 315 -5.32 23.38 1.83
C LYS A 315 -4.28 23.98 2.80
N HIS A 316 -4.51 23.92 4.11
CA HIS A 316 -3.68 24.60 5.10
C HIS A 316 -3.00 23.72 6.16
N LEU A 317 -3.31 22.42 6.24
CA LEU A 317 -2.80 21.56 7.34
C LEU A 317 -1.97 20.36 6.91
N PHE A 318 -2.18 19.79 5.71
CA PHE A 318 -1.35 18.68 5.21
C PHE A 318 -0.55 19.11 3.99
N ARG A 319 0.54 19.83 4.25
CA ARG A 319 1.57 20.14 3.25
C ARG A 319 2.95 19.59 3.60
N PRO A 320 3.13 18.25 3.59
CA PRO A 320 4.28 17.67 2.91
C PRO A 320 4.34 18.17 1.45
N ILE A 321 5.48 17.99 0.80
CA ILE A 321 5.71 18.47 -0.56
C ILE A 321 5.12 17.46 -1.57
N PHE A 322 3.79 17.35 -1.59
CA PHE A 322 3.05 16.51 -2.54
C PHE A 322 2.91 17.20 -3.90
N ALA A 323 2.75 16.36 -4.94
CA ALA A 323 2.59 16.78 -6.32
C ALA A 323 1.28 17.55 -6.52
N SER A 324 1.34 18.88 -6.65
CA SER A 324 0.20 19.72 -7.07
C SER A 324 -0.46 19.21 -8.35
N ASP A 325 0.35 18.59 -9.19
CA ASP A 325 0.03 18.17 -10.54
C ASP A 325 -0.82 16.88 -10.51
N ASP A 326 -0.70 16.04 -9.47
CA ASP A 326 -1.54 14.85 -9.30
C ASP A 326 -2.98 15.23 -8.94
N GLN A 327 -3.16 16.04 -7.89
CA GLN A 327 -4.48 16.53 -7.51
C GLN A 327 -5.14 17.28 -8.68
N THR A 328 -4.36 18.03 -9.46
CA THR A 328 -4.87 18.70 -10.66
C THR A 328 -5.36 17.71 -11.72
N TYR A 329 -4.69 16.57 -11.87
CA TYR A 329 -5.12 15.48 -12.75
C TYR A 329 -6.38 14.78 -12.20
N GLN A 330 -6.44 14.45 -10.91
CA GLN A 330 -7.61 13.82 -10.28
C GLN A 330 -8.85 14.73 -10.34
N ASP A 331 -8.69 16.02 -10.01
CA ASP A 331 -9.76 17.02 -10.12
C ASP A 331 -10.31 17.07 -11.56
N ALA A 332 -9.43 17.07 -12.57
CA ALA A 332 -9.81 17.07 -13.99
C ALA A 332 -10.46 15.75 -14.45
N LEU A 333 -10.04 14.61 -13.89
CA LEU A 333 -10.59 13.29 -14.18
C LEU A 333 -12.02 13.15 -13.63
N ILE A 334 -12.24 13.59 -12.39
CA ILE A 334 -13.58 13.69 -11.78
C ILE A 334 -14.46 14.63 -12.61
N ASP A 335 -13.96 15.81 -13.00
CA ASP A 335 -14.66 16.78 -13.86
C ASP A 335 -15.13 16.15 -15.20
N VAL A 336 -14.35 15.22 -15.78
CA VAL A 336 -14.74 14.48 -17.00
C VAL A 336 -15.78 13.39 -16.69
N GLN A 337 -15.58 12.59 -15.64
CA GLN A 337 -16.47 11.48 -15.27
C GLN A 337 -17.87 11.98 -14.89
N GLU A 338 -17.97 13.02 -14.05
CA GLU A 338 -19.24 13.62 -13.66
C GLU A 338 -20.00 14.19 -14.87
N TRP A 339 -19.28 14.85 -15.79
CA TRP A 339 -19.89 15.38 -17.02
C TRP A 339 -20.33 14.27 -17.98
N GLY A 340 -19.61 13.14 -18.00
CA GLY A 340 -20.01 11.94 -18.73
C GLY A 340 -21.36 11.40 -18.25
N ARG A 341 -21.56 11.31 -16.93
CA ARG A 341 -22.84 10.91 -16.32
C ARG A 341 -23.98 11.87 -16.66
N ILE A 342 -23.69 13.18 -16.65
CA ILE A 342 -24.67 14.22 -17.07
C ILE A 342 -25.08 14.04 -18.53
N MET A 343 -24.12 13.74 -19.42
CA MET A 343 -24.39 13.46 -20.83
C MET A 343 -25.17 12.16 -21.04
N GLU A 344 -24.88 11.09 -20.30
CA GLU A 344 -25.64 9.83 -20.39
C GLU A 344 -27.08 10.00 -19.91
N TRP A 345 -27.30 10.76 -18.83
CA TRP A 345 -28.64 11.13 -18.38
C TRP A 345 -29.39 11.98 -19.42
N GLU A 346 -28.70 12.96 -20.04
CA GLU A 346 -29.28 13.75 -21.13
C GLU A 346 -29.70 12.83 -22.29
N HIS A 347 -28.81 11.93 -22.72
CA HIS A 347 -29.07 10.95 -23.78
C HIS A 347 -30.30 10.11 -23.47
N THR A 348 -30.38 9.56 -22.25
CA THR A 348 -31.48 8.70 -21.81
C THR A 348 -32.82 9.45 -21.79
N ARG A 349 -32.80 10.75 -21.48
CA ARG A 349 -34.01 11.58 -21.39
C ARG A 349 -34.49 12.14 -22.74
N THR A 350 -33.58 12.45 -23.66
CA THR A 350 -33.91 13.18 -24.92
C THR A 350 -33.68 12.35 -26.19
N GLY A 351 -32.89 11.27 -26.11
CA GLY A 351 -32.38 10.50 -27.24
C GLY A 351 -31.13 11.09 -27.91
N SER A 352 -30.57 12.19 -27.40
CA SER A 352 -29.38 12.85 -28.00
C SER A 352 -28.72 13.89 -27.08
N ASN A 353 -27.39 13.96 -27.07
CA ASN A 353 -26.67 14.95 -26.28
C ASN A 353 -26.61 16.28 -27.03
N SER A 354 -26.84 17.41 -26.35
CA SER A 354 -26.78 18.72 -27.00
C SER A 354 -25.38 19.05 -27.53
N PRO A 355 -25.25 19.88 -28.58
CA PRO A 355 -23.95 20.36 -29.05
C PRO A 355 -23.16 21.15 -27.98
N GLU A 356 -23.86 21.80 -27.05
CA GLU A 356 -23.24 22.53 -25.94
C GLU A 356 -22.65 21.54 -24.92
N SER A 357 -23.38 20.48 -24.56
CA SER A 357 -22.90 19.40 -23.70
C SER A 357 -21.68 18.69 -24.28
N GLN A 358 -21.70 18.43 -25.60
CA GLN A 358 -20.58 17.85 -26.34
C GLN A 358 -19.35 18.76 -26.32
N GLN A 359 -19.51 20.06 -26.65
CA GLN A 359 -18.39 21.00 -26.64
C GLN A 359 -17.77 21.18 -25.24
N GLU A 360 -18.58 21.13 -24.18
CA GLU A 360 -18.07 21.19 -22.80
C GLU A 360 -17.32 19.92 -22.40
N MET A 361 -17.72 18.75 -22.90
CA MET A 361 -16.91 17.52 -22.75
C MET A 361 -15.54 17.66 -23.42
N VAL A 362 -15.47 18.19 -24.64
CA VAL A 362 -14.19 18.46 -25.32
C VAL A 362 -13.31 19.42 -24.50
N ASN A 363 -13.88 20.46 -23.89
CA ASN A 363 -13.14 21.37 -23.02
C ASN A 363 -12.57 20.65 -21.78
N ARG A 364 -13.33 19.73 -21.18
CA ARG A 364 -12.93 18.96 -19.98
C ARG A 364 -11.86 17.92 -20.30
N LEU A 365 -12.00 17.20 -21.41
CA LEU A 365 -10.96 16.30 -21.93
C LEU A 365 -9.65 17.06 -22.24
N GLY A 366 -9.74 18.28 -22.76
CA GLY A 366 -8.58 19.16 -22.97
C GLY A 366 -7.83 19.46 -21.66
N LYS A 367 -8.54 19.81 -20.58
CA LYS A 367 -7.93 20.02 -19.25
C LYS A 367 -7.31 18.75 -18.68
N LEU A 368 -7.99 17.61 -18.81
CA LEU A 368 -7.47 16.31 -18.36
C LEU A 368 -6.16 15.95 -19.07
N ALA A 369 -6.10 16.18 -20.39
CA ALA A 369 -4.89 16.02 -21.17
C ALA A 369 -3.76 16.96 -20.72
N GLU A 370 -4.05 18.26 -20.54
CA GLU A 370 -3.06 19.23 -20.02
C GLU A 370 -2.53 18.85 -18.64
N ALA A 371 -3.38 18.32 -17.74
CA ALA A 371 -2.98 17.85 -16.43
C ALA A 371 -2.12 16.57 -16.50
N ALA A 372 -2.46 15.62 -17.38
CA ALA A 372 -1.69 14.40 -17.60
C ALA A 372 -0.28 14.70 -18.16
N GLU A 373 -0.20 15.60 -19.15
CA GLU A 373 1.06 16.07 -19.74
C GLU A 373 1.91 16.83 -18.71
N ALA A 374 1.30 17.68 -17.87
CA ALA A 374 2.00 18.37 -16.79
C ALA A 374 2.55 17.40 -15.73
N TYR A 375 1.73 16.44 -15.29
CA TYR A 375 2.17 15.39 -14.37
C TYR A 375 3.32 14.56 -14.97
N ALA A 376 3.23 14.18 -16.26
CA ALA A 376 4.27 13.41 -16.94
C ALA A 376 5.60 14.16 -17.08
N ALA A 377 5.56 15.49 -17.23
CA ALA A 377 6.75 16.32 -17.23
C ALA A 377 7.43 16.41 -15.85
N SER A 378 6.64 16.43 -14.77
CA SER A 378 7.13 16.49 -13.38
C SER A 378 7.57 15.12 -12.84
N TYR A 379 6.86 14.04 -13.17
CA TYR A 379 7.01 12.69 -12.59
C TYR A 379 7.13 11.61 -13.68
N PRO A 380 8.22 11.59 -14.48
CA PRO A 380 8.37 10.67 -15.60
C PRO A 380 8.59 9.23 -15.15
N GLY A 381 7.51 8.42 -15.15
CA GLY A 381 7.52 6.99 -14.83
C GLY A 381 6.16 6.32 -15.11
N PRO A 382 5.94 5.09 -14.61
CA PRO A 382 4.71 4.32 -14.84
C PRO A 382 3.39 5.02 -14.49
N SER A 383 3.32 5.80 -13.41
CA SER A 383 2.12 6.58 -13.07
C SER A 383 1.78 7.63 -14.13
N ALA A 384 2.78 8.33 -14.66
CA ALA A 384 2.58 9.27 -15.76
C ALA A 384 2.10 8.58 -17.04
N VAL A 385 2.60 7.36 -17.31
CA VAL A 385 2.07 6.55 -18.42
C VAL A 385 0.61 6.14 -18.16
N SER A 386 0.26 5.76 -16.93
CA SER A 386 -1.13 5.47 -16.49
C SER A 386 -2.06 6.64 -16.80
N HIS A 387 -1.71 7.85 -16.35
CA HIS A 387 -2.51 9.06 -16.55
C HIS A 387 -2.68 9.44 -18.03
N LEU A 388 -1.60 9.34 -18.83
CA LEU A 388 -1.64 9.60 -20.27
C LEU A 388 -2.51 8.57 -21.02
N LEU A 389 -2.45 7.29 -20.63
CA LEU A 389 -3.29 6.22 -21.20
C LEU A 389 -4.76 6.41 -20.84
N GLN A 390 -5.08 6.70 -19.58
CA GLN A 390 -6.46 6.93 -19.13
C GLN A 390 -7.08 8.17 -19.79
N ALA A 391 -6.32 9.26 -19.93
CA ALA A 391 -6.76 10.43 -20.68
C ALA A 391 -6.98 10.14 -22.18
N ALA A 392 -6.14 9.28 -22.79
CA ALA A 392 -6.28 8.86 -24.18
C ALA A 392 -7.48 7.94 -24.41
N ASP A 393 -7.79 7.03 -23.48
CA ASP A 393 -8.97 6.16 -23.53
C ASP A 393 -10.25 6.99 -23.43
N LEU A 394 -10.34 7.90 -22.47
CA LEU A 394 -11.48 8.83 -22.34
C LEU A 394 -11.64 9.71 -23.58
N ALA A 395 -10.55 10.28 -24.11
CA ALA A 395 -10.60 11.02 -25.38
C ALA A 395 -11.12 10.14 -26.54
N THR A 396 -10.70 8.87 -26.61
CA THR A 396 -11.18 7.91 -27.62
C THR A 396 -12.67 7.61 -27.45
N ALA A 397 -13.13 7.36 -26.22
CA ALA A 397 -14.52 7.04 -25.89
C ALA A 397 -15.50 8.17 -26.27
N PHE A 398 -15.07 9.43 -26.15
CA PHE A 398 -15.84 10.61 -26.55
C PHE A 398 -15.59 11.08 -28.00
N GLY A 399 -14.71 10.41 -28.75
CA GLY A 399 -14.47 10.66 -30.18
C GLY A 399 -13.36 11.67 -30.52
N GLU A 400 -12.62 12.17 -29.54
CA GLU A 400 -11.50 13.11 -29.67
C GLU A 400 -10.20 12.42 -30.10
N LEU A 401 -10.24 11.79 -31.28
CA LEU A 401 -9.17 10.90 -31.78
C LEU A 401 -7.81 11.60 -31.98
N GLU A 402 -7.79 12.90 -32.30
CA GLU A 402 -6.54 13.66 -32.42
C GLU A 402 -5.87 13.88 -31.05
N LEU A 403 -6.68 14.10 -30.00
CA LEU A 403 -6.20 14.26 -28.63
C LEU A 403 -5.68 12.92 -28.08
N ALA A 404 -6.43 11.83 -28.29
CA ALA A 404 -6.01 10.49 -27.94
C ALA A 404 -4.68 10.09 -28.61
N ALA A 405 -4.53 10.37 -29.92
CA ALA A 405 -3.28 10.09 -30.64
C ALA A 405 -2.08 10.90 -30.13
N ARG A 406 -2.29 12.15 -29.67
CA ARG A 406 -1.24 12.98 -29.05
C ARG A 406 -0.75 12.34 -27.74
N LEU A 407 -1.69 12.03 -26.85
CA LEU A 407 -1.41 11.44 -25.53
C LEU A 407 -0.72 10.07 -25.64
N LEU A 408 -1.17 9.21 -26.57
CA LEU A 408 -0.52 7.92 -26.85
C LEU A 408 0.93 8.08 -27.35
N ASN A 409 1.22 9.09 -28.18
CA ASN A 409 2.58 9.36 -28.65
C ASN A 409 3.49 9.89 -27.51
N GLU A 410 2.94 10.67 -26.58
CA GLU A 410 3.66 11.12 -25.39
C GLU A 410 3.96 9.96 -24.43
N ALA A 411 2.97 9.10 -24.17
CA ALA A 411 3.15 7.84 -23.44
C ALA A 411 4.21 6.95 -24.09
N ALA A 412 4.18 6.79 -25.42
CA ALA A 412 5.20 6.04 -26.16
C ALA A 412 6.61 6.63 -25.96
N THR A 413 6.76 7.95 -26.02
CA THR A 413 8.05 8.63 -25.80
C THR A 413 8.59 8.38 -24.39
N LEU A 414 7.72 8.40 -23.37
CA LEU A 414 8.09 8.14 -21.98
C LEU A 414 8.49 6.67 -21.75
N VAL A 415 7.69 5.73 -22.25
CA VAL A 415 7.99 4.28 -22.20
C VAL A 415 9.29 3.95 -22.94
N GLU A 416 9.53 4.56 -24.09
CA GLU A 416 10.79 4.36 -24.84
C GLU A 416 12.02 4.80 -24.04
N LYS A 417 11.91 5.88 -23.24
CA LYS A 417 12.98 6.32 -22.33
C LYS A 417 13.21 5.31 -21.21
N MET A 418 12.14 4.81 -20.58
CA MET A 418 12.23 3.78 -19.54
C MET A 418 12.92 2.51 -20.05
N ALA A 419 12.61 2.08 -21.27
CA ALA A 419 13.26 0.95 -21.92
C ALA A 419 14.78 1.20 -22.13
N ASP A 420 15.19 2.40 -22.54
CA ASP A 420 16.62 2.73 -22.67
C ASP A 420 17.34 2.70 -21.33
N ASP A 421 16.71 3.13 -20.25
CA ASP A 421 17.30 3.13 -18.91
C ASP A 421 17.44 1.71 -18.33
N LEU A 422 16.49 0.82 -18.61
CA LEU A 422 16.56 -0.61 -18.30
C LEU A 422 17.64 -1.36 -19.11
N LEU A 423 17.80 -1.03 -20.39
CA LEU A 423 18.80 -1.67 -21.26
C LEU A 423 20.25 -1.27 -20.93
N LYS A 424 20.48 -0.16 -20.22
CA LYS A 424 21.82 0.32 -19.82
C LYS A 424 22.43 -0.46 -18.65
N ASP A 425 21.62 -0.83 -17.66
CA ASP A 425 22.06 -1.58 -16.47
C ASP A 425 21.19 -2.83 -16.23
N PRO A 426 21.28 -3.82 -17.13
CA PRO A 426 20.48 -5.04 -17.02
C PRO A 426 21.01 -5.95 -15.91
N ASN A 427 20.14 -6.28 -14.96
CA ASN A 427 20.44 -7.23 -13.89
C ASN A 427 19.24 -8.15 -13.61
N CYS A 428 19.51 -9.30 -12.97
CA CYS A 428 18.49 -10.31 -12.66
C CYS A 428 17.27 -9.78 -11.90
N ALA A 429 17.44 -8.74 -11.07
CA ALA A 429 16.41 -8.24 -10.18
C ALA A 429 15.39 -7.33 -10.88
N ARG A 430 15.69 -6.88 -12.12
CA ARG A 430 14.82 -5.97 -12.89
C ARG A 430 14.06 -6.66 -14.02
N ILE A 431 14.08 -8.00 -14.12
CA ILE A 431 13.45 -8.73 -15.24
C ILE A 431 11.94 -8.47 -15.32
N ARG A 432 11.24 -8.41 -14.17
CA ARG A 432 9.81 -8.11 -14.13
C ARG A 432 9.51 -6.69 -14.65
N GLU A 433 10.29 -5.72 -14.20
CA GLU A 433 10.23 -4.33 -14.69
C GLU A 433 10.48 -4.25 -16.20
N MET A 434 11.49 -4.97 -16.71
CA MET A 434 11.73 -5.09 -18.15
C MET A 434 10.53 -5.69 -18.90
N THR A 435 9.87 -6.69 -18.32
CA THR A 435 8.70 -7.35 -18.91
C THR A 435 7.50 -6.41 -18.97
N ASN A 436 7.21 -5.67 -17.91
CA ASN A 436 6.14 -4.68 -17.89
C ASN A 436 6.42 -3.52 -18.86
N VAL A 437 7.66 -3.02 -18.93
CA VAL A 437 8.06 -1.97 -19.89
C VAL A 437 7.99 -2.47 -21.34
N LEU A 438 8.27 -3.75 -21.60
CA LEU A 438 8.04 -4.39 -22.90
C LEU A 438 6.54 -4.44 -23.26
N GLN A 439 5.65 -4.82 -22.33
CA GLN A 439 4.21 -4.80 -22.58
C GLN A 439 3.68 -3.38 -22.82
N LEU A 440 4.19 -2.41 -22.07
CA LEU A 440 3.95 -0.98 -22.30
C LEU A 440 4.39 -0.55 -23.70
N LEU A 441 5.59 -0.91 -24.16
CA LEU A 441 6.08 -0.61 -25.52
C LEU A 441 5.13 -1.15 -26.60
N ILE A 442 4.58 -2.35 -26.39
CA ILE A 442 3.63 -2.97 -27.33
C ILE A 442 2.29 -2.22 -27.31
N LEU A 443 1.74 -1.94 -26.13
CA LEU A 443 0.47 -1.23 -25.94
C LEU A 443 0.47 0.15 -26.63
N VAL A 444 1.51 0.96 -26.38
CA VAL A 444 1.63 2.33 -26.91
C VAL A 444 2.10 2.39 -28.37
N GLY A 445 2.44 1.26 -28.99
CA GLY A 445 2.94 1.21 -30.37
C GLY A 445 4.37 1.75 -30.53
N GLY A 446 5.23 1.56 -29.54
CA GLY A 446 6.64 1.96 -29.54
C GLY A 446 7.50 1.23 -30.58
N SER A 447 8.75 1.69 -30.74
CA SER A 447 9.66 1.20 -31.77
C SER A 447 9.93 -0.30 -31.67
N SER A 448 9.72 -1.01 -32.79
CA SER A 448 10.02 -2.44 -32.92
C SER A 448 11.47 -2.77 -32.57
N ALA A 449 12.42 -1.88 -32.85
CA ALA A 449 13.83 -2.08 -32.48
C ALA A 449 14.06 -2.09 -30.95
N LYS A 450 13.25 -1.34 -30.18
CA LYS A 450 13.27 -1.38 -28.71
C LYS A 450 12.57 -2.63 -28.17
N VAL A 451 11.43 -3.00 -28.76
CA VAL A 451 10.72 -4.26 -28.47
C VAL A 451 11.65 -5.46 -28.67
N ASP A 452 12.38 -5.53 -29.78
CA ASP A 452 13.36 -6.58 -30.06
C ASP A 452 14.53 -6.55 -29.06
N ALA A 453 15.06 -5.36 -28.73
CA ALA A 453 16.16 -5.23 -27.76
C ALA A 453 15.76 -5.69 -26.34
N MET A 454 14.56 -5.32 -25.89
CA MET A 454 14.00 -5.74 -24.61
C MET A 454 13.77 -7.26 -24.57
N ASN A 455 13.14 -7.84 -25.61
CA ASN A 455 12.93 -9.28 -25.72
C ASN A 455 14.25 -10.07 -25.64
N ASN A 456 15.27 -9.65 -26.41
CA ASN A 456 16.58 -10.30 -26.39
C ASN A 456 17.23 -10.20 -25.00
N LYS A 457 17.15 -9.03 -24.33
CA LYS A 457 17.75 -8.86 -23.00
C LYS A 457 17.04 -9.65 -21.91
N ILE A 458 15.71 -9.71 -21.95
CA ILE A 458 14.91 -10.55 -21.04
C ILE A 458 15.29 -12.03 -21.22
N ALA A 459 15.43 -12.49 -22.47
CA ALA A 459 15.86 -13.85 -22.77
C ALA A 459 17.31 -14.16 -22.30
N GLU A 460 18.23 -13.20 -22.37
CA GLU A 460 19.58 -13.33 -21.79
C GLU A 460 19.57 -13.41 -20.26
N LEU A 461 18.60 -12.77 -19.60
CA LEU A 461 18.44 -12.77 -18.14
C LEU A 461 17.54 -13.91 -17.62
N ALA A 462 16.95 -14.73 -18.51
CA ALA A 462 16.08 -15.86 -18.14
C ALA A 462 16.82 -17.08 -17.54
N GLU A 463 17.86 -16.83 -16.75
CA GLU A 463 18.59 -17.79 -15.90
C GLU A 463 18.68 -17.28 -14.45
N CYS A 464 17.75 -16.41 -14.04
CA CYS A 464 17.71 -15.77 -12.74
C CYS A 464 16.51 -16.26 -11.94
N ASP A 465 16.76 -16.68 -10.71
CA ASP A 465 15.74 -17.17 -9.78
C ASP A 465 15.32 -16.02 -8.86
N GLU A 466 14.04 -15.63 -8.89
CA GLU A 466 13.54 -14.34 -8.36
C GLU A 466 12.54 -14.56 -7.21
N TRP A 467 12.76 -13.90 -6.08
CA TRP A 467 11.86 -13.86 -4.94
C TRP A 467 11.52 -12.42 -4.59
N LEU A 468 10.23 -12.11 -4.52
CA LEU A 468 9.71 -10.80 -4.16
C LEU A 468 9.04 -10.89 -2.79
N GLY A 469 9.19 -9.86 -1.96
CA GLY A 469 8.82 -9.89 -0.55
C GLY A 469 8.25 -8.59 -0.05
N HIS A 470 7.26 -8.69 0.82
CA HIS A 470 6.65 -7.59 1.55
C HIS A 470 6.72 -7.93 3.03
N ILE A 471 7.34 -7.06 3.85
CA ILE A 471 7.30 -7.15 5.30
C ILE A 471 6.58 -5.89 5.81
N SER A 472 5.59 -6.06 6.69
CA SER A 472 4.82 -4.97 7.28
C SER A 472 4.97 -5.02 8.79
N VAL A 473 5.38 -3.91 9.39
CA VAL A 473 5.57 -3.73 10.82
C VAL A 473 4.53 -2.73 11.32
N ALA A 474 3.65 -3.16 12.22
CA ALA A 474 2.71 -2.28 12.92
C ALA A 474 3.18 -2.07 14.36
N LEU A 475 3.38 -0.81 14.77
CA LEU A 475 3.90 -0.44 16.09
C LEU A 475 2.80 0.26 16.90
N ASN A 476 2.35 -0.38 17.97
CA ASN A 476 1.30 0.14 18.85
C ASN A 476 1.86 1.19 19.81
N LEU A 477 1.40 2.42 19.68
CA LEU A 477 1.82 3.54 20.51
C LEU A 477 1.02 3.60 21.80
N SER A 478 1.73 3.83 22.91
CA SER A 478 1.11 3.89 24.24
C SER A 478 0.06 4.99 24.36
N GLY A 479 -0.87 4.82 25.29
CA GLY A 479 -1.70 5.92 25.79
C GLY A 479 -0.95 6.92 26.68
N THR A 480 0.29 6.63 27.09
CA THR A 480 1.12 7.47 27.98
C THR A 480 2.59 7.47 27.55
N ASN A 481 3.31 8.58 27.73
CA ASN A 481 4.71 8.61 27.33
C ASN A 481 5.58 7.74 28.25
N PRO A 482 6.30 6.72 27.73
CA PRO A 482 7.25 5.96 28.55
C PRO A 482 8.34 6.84 29.13
N GLY A 483 8.73 6.56 30.37
CA GLY A 483 9.74 7.36 31.09
C GLY A 483 9.22 8.68 31.68
N LEU A 484 8.03 9.17 31.32
CA LEU A 484 7.42 10.38 31.88
C LEU A 484 6.02 10.13 32.46
N GLU A 485 5.97 9.73 33.74
CA GLU A 485 4.71 9.57 34.48
C GLU A 485 3.75 10.77 34.26
N ARG A 486 2.50 10.45 33.92
CA ARG A 486 1.35 11.36 33.76
C ARG A 486 1.33 12.24 32.51
N TYR A 487 2.22 12.01 31.53
CA TYR A 487 2.00 12.52 30.17
C TYR A 487 1.11 11.53 29.43
N ALA A 488 -0.11 11.93 29.10
CA ALA A 488 -1.05 11.14 28.29
C ALA A 488 -0.93 11.53 26.82
N ARG A 489 -1.26 10.62 25.90
CA ARG A 489 -1.40 10.96 24.48
C ARG A 489 -2.57 11.94 24.32
N GLU A 490 -2.30 13.11 23.76
CA GLU A 490 -3.28 14.18 23.53
C GLU A 490 -3.78 14.19 22.09
N SER A 491 -2.91 13.86 21.13
CA SER A 491 -3.21 13.81 19.70
C SER A 491 -2.22 12.92 18.97
N GLY A 492 -2.53 12.63 17.70
CA GLY A 492 -1.77 11.72 16.84
C GLY A 492 -2.32 10.29 16.83
N TRP A 493 -2.01 9.56 15.77
CA TRP A 493 -2.51 8.21 15.56
C TRP A 493 -2.01 7.23 16.64
N PRO A 494 -2.74 6.14 16.91
CA PRO A 494 -2.35 5.13 17.89
C PRO A 494 -1.23 4.20 17.40
N MET A 495 -0.73 4.41 16.17
CA MET A 495 0.07 3.45 15.43
C MET A 495 1.10 4.17 14.57
N TRP A 496 2.26 3.53 14.41
CA TRP A 496 3.23 3.82 13.34
C TRP A 496 3.45 2.56 12.52
N THR A 497 3.88 2.69 11.26
CA THR A 497 4.21 1.53 10.42
C THR A 497 5.57 1.62 9.74
N GLU A 498 6.20 0.45 9.55
CA GLU A 498 7.29 0.28 8.58
C GLU A 498 6.80 -0.66 7.48
N ASP A 499 7.01 -0.26 6.23
CA ASP A 499 6.62 -1.01 5.04
C ASP A 499 7.86 -1.33 4.21
N HIS A 500 8.22 -2.61 4.16
CA HIS A 500 9.45 -3.12 3.54
C HIS A 500 9.15 -3.84 2.24
N ARG A 501 9.89 -3.50 1.19
CA ARG A 501 9.77 -4.08 -0.14
C ARG A 501 11.07 -4.76 -0.47
N VAL A 502 11.12 -6.05 -0.15
CA VAL A 502 12.27 -6.93 -0.33
C VAL A 502 12.27 -7.52 -1.73
N MET A 503 13.39 -7.41 -2.42
CA MET A 503 13.64 -8.04 -3.71
C MET A 503 14.87 -8.92 -3.55
N MET A 504 14.82 -10.16 -4.03
CA MET A 504 15.99 -11.04 -4.08
C MET A 504 16.10 -11.72 -5.44
N ALA A 505 17.31 -11.68 -6.00
CA ALA A 505 17.62 -12.31 -7.27
C ALA A 505 18.86 -13.20 -7.13
N THR A 506 18.72 -14.46 -7.53
CA THR A 506 19.78 -15.47 -7.46
C THR A 506 20.23 -15.87 -8.85
N ASN A 507 21.54 -15.84 -9.10
CA ASN A 507 22.08 -16.37 -10.34
C ASN A 507 22.17 -17.90 -10.27
N VAL A 508 21.43 -18.60 -11.13
CA VAL A 508 21.29 -20.08 -11.12
C VAL A 508 22.62 -20.82 -11.32
N LYS A 509 23.62 -20.19 -11.96
CA LYS A 509 24.95 -20.79 -12.23
C LYS A 509 25.94 -20.62 -11.09
N THR A 510 25.84 -19.55 -10.30
CA THR A 510 26.78 -19.25 -9.21
C THR A 510 26.20 -19.43 -7.81
N TYR A 511 24.86 -19.57 -7.71
CA TYR A 511 24.09 -19.55 -6.46
C TYR A 511 24.26 -18.25 -5.63
N ALA A 512 24.87 -17.21 -6.21
CA ALA A 512 24.98 -15.91 -5.57
C ALA A 512 23.62 -15.22 -5.58
N LEU A 513 23.13 -14.87 -4.39
CA LEU A 513 21.92 -14.10 -4.17
C LEU A 513 22.31 -12.66 -3.88
N ARG A 514 21.57 -11.73 -4.49
CA ARG A 514 21.58 -10.30 -4.11
C ARG A 514 20.19 -9.90 -3.70
N GLY A 515 20.10 -9.10 -2.65
CA GLY A 515 18.85 -8.54 -2.19
C GLY A 515 18.93 -7.04 -1.93
N GLU A 516 17.77 -6.42 -2.08
CA GLU A 516 17.50 -5.02 -1.78
C GLU A 516 16.22 -4.99 -0.94
N ASP A 517 16.16 -4.11 0.06
CA ASP A 517 14.99 -3.86 0.89
C ASP A 517 14.75 -2.35 0.92
N THR A 518 13.66 -1.90 0.28
CA THR A 518 13.22 -0.51 0.32
C THR A 518 12.19 -0.35 1.44
N VAL A 519 12.49 0.49 2.42
CA VAL A 519 11.66 0.71 3.62
C VAL A 519 11.01 2.08 3.55
N LYS A 520 9.67 2.14 3.55
CA LYS A 520 8.88 3.35 3.83
C LYS A 520 8.58 3.38 5.33
N LEU A 521 9.00 4.44 6.02
CA LEU A 521 8.56 4.72 7.39
C LEU A 521 7.36 5.67 7.34
N ASP A 522 6.28 5.31 8.03
CA ASP A 522 5.06 6.12 8.14
C ASP A 522 4.76 6.37 9.63
N PHE A 523 5.35 7.46 10.14
CA PHE A 523 5.51 7.76 11.55
C PHE A 523 4.85 9.11 11.88
N ASP A 524 3.53 9.16 11.85
CA ASP A 524 2.72 10.37 12.14
C ASP A 524 3.12 11.11 13.43
N GLU A 525 2.89 12.43 13.47
CA GLU A 525 3.11 13.20 14.70
C GLU A 525 2.17 12.73 15.83
N VAL A 526 2.77 12.32 16.95
CA VAL A 526 2.08 11.97 18.18
C VAL A 526 2.53 12.85 19.33
N LYS A 527 1.54 13.45 19.99
CA LYS A 527 1.74 14.40 21.08
C LYS A 527 1.38 13.78 22.42
N TYR A 528 2.30 13.84 23.37
CA TYR A 528 2.09 13.44 24.75
C TYR A 528 2.22 14.65 25.66
N GLY A 529 1.18 14.97 26.42
CA GLY A 529 1.15 16.21 27.19
C GLY A 529 0.49 16.10 28.56
N LYS A 530 0.61 17.20 29.30
CA LYS A 530 -0.06 17.43 30.57
C LYS A 530 -0.22 18.93 30.82
N TYR A 531 -1.22 19.27 31.62
CA TYR A 531 -1.34 20.58 32.25
C TYR A 531 -0.76 20.54 33.67
N ASP A 532 -0.10 21.62 34.09
CA ASP A 532 0.29 21.81 35.48
C ASP A 532 -0.87 22.36 36.34
N ARG A 533 -0.57 22.81 37.57
CA ARG A 533 -1.60 23.30 38.50
C ARG A 533 -2.16 24.67 38.13
N ASP A 534 -1.41 25.43 37.34
CA ASP A 534 -1.70 26.79 36.93
C ASP A 534 -2.20 26.80 35.47
N ASN A 535 -2.54 25.60 34.95
CA ASN A 535 -3.06 25.31 33.61
C ASN A 535 -2.07 25.61 32.46
N CYS A 536 -0.76 25.58 32.72
CA CYS A 536 0.26 25.75 31.67
C CYS A 536 0.57 24.41 31.00
N HIS A 537 0.70 24.44 29.66
CA HIS A 537 0.82 23.24 28.83
C HIS A 537 2.27 22.79 28.69
N ASN A 538 2.55 21.53 29.00
CA ASN A 538 3.85 20.92 28.79
C ASN A 538 3.64 19.64 27.97
N TYR A 539 4.31 19.51 26.83
CA TYR A 539 4.16 18.35 25.95
C TYR A 539 5.47 17.95 25.25
N LEU A 540 5.55 16.68 24.88
CA LEU A 540 6.50 16.15 23.90
C LEU A 540 5.73 15.82 22.63
N THR A 541 6.35 16.04 21.48
CA THR A 541 5.92 15.46 20.21
C THR A 541 6.96 14.44 19.75
N HIS A 542 6.47 13.38 19.13
CA HIS A 542 7.27 12.39 18.42
C HIS A 542 6.74 12.41 16.99
N GLY A 543 7.59 12.44 15.98
CA GLY A 543 7.12 12.34 14.59
C GLY A 543 6.95 13.65 13.82
N LEU A 544 7.33 14.80 14.40
CA LEU A 544 7.19 16.17 13.83
C LEU A 544 7.58 16.31 12.34
N GLU A 545 8.61 15.58 11.92
CA GLU A 545 9.11 15.48 10.54
C GLU A 545 9.53 14.02 10.27
N ALA A 546 8.74 13.05 10.75
CA ALA A 546 9.11 11.64 10.66
C ALA A 546 8.52 10.93 9.46
N GLY A 547 9.33 10.01 8.92
CA GLY A 547 9.02 9.24 7.73
C GLY A 547 10.09 9.39 6.67
N GLY A 548 9.83 8.76 5.52
CA GLY A 548 10.73 8.76 4.36
C GLY A 548 11.09 7.35 3.92
N ASN A 549 11.93 7.27 2.89
CA ASN A 549 12.29 6.02 2.23
C ASN A 549 13.78 5.72 2.44
N ILE A 550 14.10 4.49 2.82
CA ILE A 550 15.47 4.00 3.06
C ILE A 550 15.72 2.83 2.11
N ILE A 551 16.90 2.76 1.52
CA ILE A 551 17.33 1.62 0.69
C ILE A 551 18.43 0.88 1.43
N MET A 552 18.18 -0.40 1.70
CA MET A 552 19.14 -1.33 2.26
C MET A 552 19.49 -2.41 1.23
N LYS A 553 20.70 -2.94 1.29
CA LYS A 553 21.13 -4.09 0.49
C LYS A 553 21.74 -5.19 1.35
N PHE A 554 21.67 -6.40 0.83
CA PHE A 554 22.26 -7.60 1.39
C PHE A 554 22.76 -8.52 0.29
N ASP A 555 23.89 -9.18 0.52
CA ASP A 555 24.39 -10.28 -0.32
C ASP A 555 24.13 -11.62 0.39
N GLY A 556 24.08 -12.70 -0.38
CA GLY A 556 23.87 -14.04 0.15
C GLY A 556 24.08 -15.16 -0.86
N THR A 557 23.55 -16.34 -0.54
CA THR A 557 23.44 -17.46 -1.48
C THR A 557 22.10 -18.18 -1.35
N TYR A 558 21.60 -18.71 -2.46
CA TYR A 558 20.46 -19.63 -2.49
C TYR A 558 20.73 -20.75 -3.50
N ASP A 559 20.56 -22.00 -3.06
CA ASP A 559 20.86 -23.21 -3.85
C ASP A 559 19.59 -23.97 -4.31
N GLY A 560 18.42 -23.39 -4.09
CA GLY A 560 17.11 -24.04 -4.23
C GLY A 560 16.54 -24.57 -2.91
N TYR A 561 17.39 -25.04 -2.00
CA TYR A 561 16.99 -25.73 -0.78
C TYR A 561 17.20 -24.92 0.49
N ALA A 562 18.17 -24.00 0.50
CA ALA A 562 18.51 -23.18 1.67
C ALA A 562 18.97 -21.77 1.27
N PHE A 563 18.44 -20.77 1.98
CA PHE A 563 18.93 -19.39 1.94
C PHE A 563 20.05 -19.20 2.97
N SER A 564 21.07 -18.44 2.59
CA SER A 564 22.08 -17.85 3.47
C SER A 564 22.16 -16.34 3.16
N VAL A 565 21.47 -15.52 3.94
CA VAL A 565 21.35 -14.06 3.79
C VAL A 565 22.26 -13.34 4.79
N GLY A 566 23.03 -12.34 4.32
CA GLY A 566 23.86 -11.48 5.18
C GLY A 566 23.10 -10.30 5.80
N ASP A 567 23.79 -9.56 6.68
CA ASP A 567 23.24 -8.41 7.40
C ASP A 567 22.86 -7.25 6.47
N LEU A 568 21.72 -6.61 6.76
CA LEU A 568 21.23 -5.42 6.04
C LEU A 568 22.19 -4.23 6.17
N GLN A 569 22.65 -3.70 5.03
CA GLN A 569 23.50 -2.52 4.93
C GLN A 569 22.72 -1.36 4.30
N SER A 570 22.66 -0.21 4.97
CA SER A 570 22.09 1.00 4.36
C SER A 570 22.98 1.50 3.23
N GLU A 571 22.38 1.73 2.06
CA GLU A 571 23.07 2.21 0.85
C GLU A 571 22.56 3.59 0.39
N GLY A 572 21.31 3.94 0.72
CA GLY A 572 20.73 5.21 0.34
C GLY A 572 19.37 5.48 0.95
N GLY A 573 18.69 6.49 0.40
CA GLY A 573 17.45 7.04 0.94
C GLY A 573 17.70 8.03 2.10
N SER A 574 16.60 8.51 2.66
CA SER A 574 16.57 9.34 3.85
C SER A 574 15.24 9.14 4.56
N ALA A 575 15.31 8.65 5.79
CA ALA A 575 14.26 8.89 6.76
C ALA A 575 14.81 9.76 7.88
N THR A 576 13.96 10.61 8.42
CA THR A 576 14.22 11.28 9.70
C THR A 576 13.16 10.78 10.67
N VAL A 577 13.47 10.76 11.96
CA VAL A 577 12.47 10.78 13.02
C VAL A 577 12.87 11.95 13.91
N THR A 578 11.91 12.78 14.36
CA THR A 578 12.21 13.96 15.19
C THR A 578 11.40 13.92 16.48
N TYR A 579 12.01 14.41 17.55
CA TYR A 579 11.40 14.59 18.86
C TYR A 579 11.29 16.08 19.16
N GLY A 580 10.09 16.55 19.46
CA GLY A 580 9.81 17.89 19.95
C GLY A 580 9.59 17.92 21.45
N ALA A 581 9.96 19.03 22.09
CA ALA A 581 9.73 19.26 23.51
C ALA A 581 9.32 20.72 23.76
N HIS A 582 8.06 20.92 24.17
CA HIS A 582 7.50 22.22 24.56
C HIS A 582 7.22 22.27 26.05
N ALA A 583 7.67 23.33 26.71
CA ALA A 583 7.44 23.57 28.11
C ALA A 583 7.01 25.01 28.38
N GLU A 584 5.83 25.16 28.97
CA GLU A 584 5.35 26.42 29.53
C GLU A 584 5.51 26.47 31.04
N ARG A 585 5.58 27.70 31.56
CA ARG A 585 5.56 27.99 32.98
C ARG A 585 4.69 29.22 33.24
N TYR A 586 3.92 29.21 34.33
CA TYR A 586 3.19 30.38 34.78
C TYR A 586 4.12 31.52 35.23
N ASN A 587 3.86 32.72 34.71
CA ASN A 587 4.55 33.96 35.07
C ASN A 587 3.65 34.82 35.98
N ASP A 588 3.93 34.78 37.29
CA ASP A 588 3.20 35.53 38.32
C ASP A 588 3.14 37.05 38.09
N GLU A 589 4.08 37.64 37.33
CA GLU A 589 4.11 39.09 37.07
C GLU A 589 3.19 39.51 35.92
N LYS A 590 2.85 38.57 35.03
CA LYS A 590 2.02 38.80 33.84
C LYS A 590 0.63 38.15 33.93
N GLU A 591 0.44 37.24 34.88
CA GLU A 591 -0.75 36.39 35.02
C GLU A 591 -1.03 35.51 33.78
N GLU A 592 0.03 35.09 33.08
CA GLU A 592 -0.04 34.25 31.88
C GLU A 592 0.99 33.09 31.92
N CYS A 593 0.74 32.03 31.16
CA CYS A 593 1.74 31.00 30.87
C CYS A 593 2.70 31.50 29.78
N GLU A 594 4.01 31.40 30.01
CA GLU A 594 5.04 31.72 29.01
C GLU A 594 5.86 30.48 28.64
N THR A 595 6.18 30.34 27.35
CA THR A 595 7.06 29.29 26.83
C THR A 595 8.46 29.49 27.38
N VAL A 596 8.99 28.49 28.10
CA VAL A 596 10.34 28.51 28.67
C VAL A 596 11.31 27.57 27.95
N ALA A 597 10.81 26.61 27.18
CA ALA A 597 11.58 25.82 26.23
C ALA A 597 10.69 25.36 25.07
N ASP A 598 11.25 25.42 23.87
CA ASP A 598 10.72 24.81 22.65
C ASP A 598 11.95 24.31 21.88
N GLN A 599 12.00 23.01 21.58
CA GLN A 599 13.13 22.34 20.94
C GLN A 599 12.66 21.21 20.05
N VAL A 600 13.25 21.12 18.85
CA VAL A 600 13.14 19.95 17.97
C VAL A 600 14.53 19.32 17.83
N ILE A 601 14.61 18.02 18.02
CA ILE A 601 15.86 17.25 18.04
C ILE A 601 15.67 16.01 17.15
N PRO A 602 16.54 15.76 16.16
CA PRO A 602 16.47 14.53 15.39
C PRO A 602 16.78 13.31 16.28
N ALA A 603 15.99 12.25 16.12
CA ALA A 603 16.21 10.97 16.74
C ALA A 603 17.56 10.40 16.27
N PRO A 604 18.49 10.07 17.18
CA PRO A 604 19.77 9.50 16.78
C PRO A 604 19.60 8.07 16.29
N ASN A 605 19.96 7.84 15.03
CA ASN A 605 20.25 6.52 14.44
C ASN A 605 19.09 5.50 14.40
N TYR A 606 17.84 5.95 14.28
CA TYR A 606 16.77 5.02 13.86
C TYR A 606 16.79 4.85 12.34
N THR A 607 16.71 3.62 11.87
CA THR A 607 16.67 3.29 10.43
C THR A 607 15.47 2.37 10.18
N THR A 608 15.47 1.19 10.79
CA THR A 608 14.31 0.29 10.82
C THR A 608 14.47 -0.72 11.96
N LEU A 609 13.34 -1.25 12.41
CA LEU A 609 13.29 -2.39 13.32
C LEU A 609 14.06 -3.63 12.79
N LEU A 610 14.12 -3.86 11.47
CA LEU A 610 14.84 -4.99 10.88
C LEU A 610 16.37 -4.87 10.92
N GLN A 611 16.92 -3.67 11.19
CA GLN A 611 18.36 -3.46 11.30
C GLN A 611 18.83 -3.28 12.75
N HIS A 612 18.04 -2.61 13.60
CA HIS A 612 18.46 -2.23 14.95
C HIS A 612 17.56 -2.77 16.07
N GLY A 613 16.33 -3.19 15.73
CA GLY A 613 15.29 -3.49 16.70
C GLY A 613 15.01 -2.32 17.64
N PHE A 614 14.47 -2.62 18.82
CA PHE A 614 14.19 -1.60 19.84
C PHE A 614 15.41 -1.24 20.71
N SER A 615 16.42 -2.12 20.80
CA SER A 615 17.47 -2.02 21.84
C SER A 615 18.90 -2.32 21.39
N SER A 616 19.12 -3.11 20.33
CA SER A 616 20.45 -3.41 19.74
C SER A 616 20.44 -4.44 18.61
N SER A 617 19.44 -5.34 18.59
CA SER A 617 19.32 -6.42 17.60
C SER A 617 17.89 -6.47 17.06
N PRO A 618 17.69 -6.81 15.77
CA PRO A 618 16.36 -6.96 15.21
C PRO A 618 15.59 -8.12 15.89
N PRO A 619 14.26 -8.02 16.00
CA PRO A 619 13.43 -9.06 16.61
C PRO A 619 13.34 -10.34 15.76
N ILE A 620 13.56 -10.21 14.45
CA ILE A 620 13.61 -11.27 13.46
C ILE A 620 14.40 -10.75 12.23
N THR A 621 15.17 -11.62 11.59
CA THR A 621 15.92 -11.32 10.36
C THR A 621 15.24 -11.87 9.11
N ILE A 622 15.55 -11.32 7.92
CA ILE A 622 15.09 -11.88 6.63
C ILE A 622 15.50 -13.36 6.49
N GLN A 623 16.68 -13.74 6.98
CA GLN A 623 17.13 -15.13 7.04
C GLN A 623 16.17 -16.04 7.82
N GLU A 624 15.65 -15.59 8.96
CA GLU A 624 14.73 -16.34 9.82
C GLU A 624 13.32 -16.39 9.25
N MET A 625 12.88 -15.34 8.55
CA MET A 625 11.61 -15.37 7.80
C MET A 625 11.66 -16.41 6.69
N LEU A 626 12.71 -16.37 5.84
CA LEU A 626 12.88 -17.32 4.73
C LEU A 626 13.11 -18.77 5.22
N ALA A 627 13.71 -18.95 6.39
CA ALA A 627 13.90 -20.27 6.99
C ALA A 627 12.60 -20.95 7.45
N GLN A 628 11.50 -20.20 7.61
CA GLN A 628 10.19 -20.77 7.95
C GLN A 628 9.53 -21.48 6.75
N GLY A 629 9.96 -21.15 5.53
CA GLY A 629 9.86 -22.01 4.35
C GLY A 629 8.49 -22.09 3.68
N GLY A 630 8.49 -22.77 2.52
CA GLY A 630 7.35 -22.93 1.63
C GLY A 630 7.82 -23.01 0.17
N ASN A 631 7.18 -23.86 -0.64
CA ASN A 631 7.68 -24.18 -1.99
C ASN A 631 7.51 -23.05 -3.02
N LEU A 632 6.52 -22.16 -2.81
CA LEU A 632 6.18 -21.09 -3.76
C LEU A 632 5.97 -19.74 -3.07
N GLU A 633 5.54 -19.78 -1.81
CA GLU A 633 5.22 -18.64 -0.96
C GLU A 633 5.73 -18.94 0.45
N ILE A 634 6.24 -17.93 1.14
CA ILE A 634 6.69 -18.00 2.54
C ILE A 634 5.96 -16.89 3.29
N THR A 635 4.98 -17.27 4.11
CA THR A 635 4.19 -16.36 4.93
C THR A 635 4.45 -16.55 6.40
N GLY A 636 4.19 -15.51 7.17
CA GLY A 636 4.16 -15.60 8.62
C GLY A 636 4.02 -14.24 9.29
N GLY A 637 3.95 -14.29 10.60
CA GLY A 637 3.98 -13.12 11.44
C GLY A 637 4.35 -13.47 12.87
N MET A 638 4.67 -12.44 13.67
CA MET A 638 4.89 -12.60 15.10
C MET A 638 4.60 -11.30 15.87
N PRO A 639 4.17 -11.39 17.14
CA PRO A 639 4.07 -10.23 18.01
C PRO A 639 5.46 -9.68 18.34
N LEU A 640 5.54 -8.35 18.44
CA LEU A 640 6.73 -7.60 18.83
C LEU A 640 6.56 -7.06 20.25
N ASN A 641 7.64 -7.11 21.04
CA ASN A 641 7.68 -6.56 22.39
C ASN A 641 8.82 -5.55 22.50
N ASN A 642 8.53 -4.33 22.98
CA ASN A 642 9.56 -3.32 23.16
C ASN A 642 10.27 -3.52 24.52
N GLU A 643 11.32 -4.33 24.53
CA GLU A 643 12.16 -4.54 25.72
C GLU A 643 12.83 -3.26 26.26
N ALA A 644 12.92 -2.21 25.42
CA ALA A 644 13.47 -0.91 25.76
C ALA A 644 12.39 0.14 26.09
N TYR A 645 11.12 -0.25 26.26
CA TYR A 645 9.99 0.68 26.49
C TYR A 645 10.28 1.68 27.60
N GLU A 646 10.74 1.21 28.77
CA GLU A 646 11.08 2.03 29.94
C GLU A 646 12.18 3.09 29.70
N LEU A 647 12.93 3.03 28.58
CA LEU A 647 13.91 4.06 28.20
C LEU A 647 13.27 5.33 27.62
N GLY A 648 11.99 5.29 27.24
CA GLY A 648 11.26 6.48 26.78
C GLY A 648 11.61 6.97 25.37
N ILE A 649 12.47 6.26 24.63
CA ILE A 649 12.99 6.69 23.33
C ILE A 649 11.89 6.59 22.25
N LEU A 650 11.31 5.40 22.06
CA LEU A 650 10.18 5.17 21.17
C LEU A 650 8.93 4.91 22.03
N PRO A 651 7.79 5.60 21.81
CA PRO A 651 6.59 5.46 22.62
C PRO A 651 5.76 4.20 22.28
N VAL A 652 6.42 3.13 21.85
CA VAL A 652 5.86 1.86 21.37
C VAL A 652 5.81 0.86 22.52
N GLU A 653 4.64 0.36 22.92
CA GLU A 653 4.55 -0.70 23.94
C GLU A 653 4.81 -2.08 23.35
N SER A 654 4.20 -2.33 22.19
CA SER A 654 4.20 -3.60 21.48
C SER A 654 4.02 -3.34 19.99
N GLY A 655 4.08 -4.38 19.20
CA GLY A 655 3.72 -4.31 17.80
C GLY A 655 3.44 -5.68 17.23
N TYR A 656 3.40 -5.75 15.92
CA TYR A 656 3.30 -6.99 15.18
C TYR A 656 4.06 -6.86 13.86
N ILE A 657 4.72 -7.92 13.43
CA ILE A 657 5.39 -7.98 12.13
C ILE A 657 4.81 -9.12 11.31
N ARG A 658 4.53 -8.85 10.03
CA ARG A 658 4.03 -9.79 9.02
C ARG A 658 5.00 -9.83 7.86
N TRP A 659 5.14 -10.99 7.22
CA TRP A 659 5.86 -11.10 5.95
C TRP A 659 5.13 -12.02 4.97
N TYR A 660 5.29 -11.69 3.69
CA TYR A 660 4.90 -12.50 2.54
C TYR A 660 6.05 -12.45 1.53
N PHE A 661 6.66 -13.59 1.23
CA PHE A 661 7.59 -13.73 0.10
C PHE A 661 6.99 -14.68 -0.93
N ARG A 662 7.21 -14.42 -2.22
CA ARG A 662 6.77 -15.29 -3.31
C ARG A 662 7.86 -15.51 -4.34
N HIS A 663 8.01 -16.77 -4.73
CA HIS A 663 8.91 -17.22 -5.78
C HIS A 663 8.29 -17.03 -7.15
N THR A 664 8.78 -16.04 -7.88
CA THR A 664 8.21 -15.56 -9.15
C THR A 664 8.87 -16.14 -10.39
N GLN A 665 10.17 -16.43 -10.36
CA GLN A 665 10.90 -17.07 -11.47
C GLN A 665 11.68 -18.27 -10.96
N ARG A 666 11.32 -19.47 -11.44
CA ARG A 666 11.69 -20.75 -10.84
C ARG A 666 12.60 -21.54 -11.76
N PHE A 667 13.90 -21.45 -11.52
CA PHE A 667 14.93 -22.21 -12.22
C PHE A 667 15.69 -23.14 -11.28
N LEU A 668 15.80 -22.78 -10.01
CA LEU A 668 16.25 -23.66 -8.95
C LEU A 668 15.06 -24.49 -8.42
N PRO A 669 15.28 -25.75 -8.01
CA PRO A 669 14.25 -26.56 -7.38
C PRO A 669 13.93 -25.98 -6.00
N VAL A 670 12.66 -25.93 -5.60
CA VAL A 670 12.26 -25.51 -4.24
C VAL A 670 11.86 -26.71 -3.40
N LYS A 671 12.34 -26.73 -2.17
CA LYS A 671 12.11 -27.80 -1.19
C LYS A 671 10.67 -27.85 -0.69
#